data_AF-A0A2E6W8E6-F1
#
_entry.id   AF-A0A2E6W8E6-F1
#
_cell.length_a   1.000
_cell.length_b   1.000
_cell.length_c   1.000
_cell.angle_alpha   90.00
_cell.angle_beta   90.00
_cell.angle_gamma   90.00
#
_symmetry.space_group_name_H-M   'P 1'
#
loop_
_entity.id
_entity.type
_entity.pdbx_description
1 polymer ?
#
loop_
_entity_poly.entity_id
_entity_poly.type
_entity_poly.pdbx_seq_one_letter_code
_entity_poly.pdbx_strand_id
1 'polypeptide(L)'
;MNIRVLTIFLFSLLALSCRDPKSSTEGPLSEDPGPRLIVDNIPNGGQEQDVFLLVDELSPAGADAEPQLTPEQICETTTTSEPDEYCLCFPECCDRQRWYCPPNPAQTIDVMNVIVEICDQGGTPCLFGQDENCPPPEILFQSECTTQWECPPGTSGEFVEWFECQLEDGTLGRQQVLCNKGNLVHLPCQPCSEEDCNGLDDDCDGGIDEGRFPCENDCGQGQGYCVNLEIVGCDATGPSDERCNYEDDDCDGLIDENQRNVCDECGPVPVELCNNIDDDCDGVIDEELIQECETLCGVGFETCDLGNWISCTVAQPSEEVDPCDGADQDCDGLIDEGLNCDCTIQDVGVLIPCSEEPLRCGQGFKSCQCDDPPGCTQLSMSECLALCAQLEILSGQPCDPYTGMEVANEICNNFDEDCDSRVDEEIQVACYTGPEGTLDVGVCHAGNMICQQGQWGNNDRWDRFQRDFCKDEVVPSTEVCDGSDNDCDGVADYGEEIRDTDILFILDWSGSMDGTISAVRAALNRFAAHFQAESKLHWGLVVGPKEDARERERLYLVSDIAPFADFLASFAALNGEGMGTSEEMLRDALYFVTRDISQTADFDVSSSQWLSETASTPSKENFKINWRQNVDKIAIVFTDEQDQSWLTPEITRETITSTLAGTIRFKLYTFVSANDSGMWPNWATQTGGRSFELTWNQNQMYENLMSIIDEACLPPEQEQGALIQNFSNRYIYSSFHLRYDHNIKICY
;
A
#
# COMPACT_ATOMS: atom_id res chain seq x y z
N MET A 1 54.60 13.17 24.22
CA MET A 1 55.01 13.00 25.62
C MET A 1 54.02 12.03 26.26
N ASN A 2 54.45 10.78 26.47
CA ASN A 2 53.81 9.68 27.23
C ASN A 2 52.40 9.18 26.78
N ILE A 3 52.00 7.90 26.81
CA ILE A 3 52.56 6.56 27.05
C ILE A 3 51.44 5.57 26.61
N ARG A 4 51.77 4.56 25.78
CA ARG A 4 51.37 3.12 25.74
C ARG A 4 50.21 2.64 26.65
N VAL A 5 49.34 1.68 26.25
CA VAL A 5 49.47 0.19 26.33
C VAL A 5 48.12 -0.40 25.81
N LEU A 6 48.02 -1.24 24.77
CA LEU A 6 48.28 -2.71 24.62
C LEU A 6 47.09 -3.65 25.00
N THR A 7 46.59 -4.41 23.99
CA THR A 7 46.24 -5.88 23.98
C THR A 7 45.04 -6.42 24.81
N ILE A 8 44.31 -7.54 24.54
CA ILE A 8 44.39 -8.74 23.65
C ILE A 8 43.03 -9.52 23.67
N PHE A 9 42.76 -10.26 22.58
CA PHE A 9 41.89 -11.43 22.29
C PHE A 9 41.03 -12.14 23.37
N LEU A 10 39.90 -12.74 22.92
CA LEU A 10 39.67 -14.19 23.03
C LEU A 10 38.63 -14.75 22.02
N PHE A 11 39.00 -15.85 21.36
CA PHE A 11 38.21 -16.73 20.48
C PHE A 11 37.69 -17.94 21.30
N SER A 12 36.56 -18.58 20.94
CA SER A 12 36.32 -20.03 21.14
C SER A 12 35.14 -20.58 20.32
N LEU A 13 35.39 -21.74 19.70
CA LEU A 13 34.55 -22.63 18.86
C LEU A 13 33.72 -23.65 19.67
N LEU A 14 32.69 -24.25 19.02
CA LEU A 14 32.29 -25.70 18.92
C LEU A 14 30.75 -25.78 18.68
N ALA A 15 30.13 -26.32 17.62
CA ALA A 15 30.19 -27.57 16.81
C ALA A 15 29.20 -28.69 17.24
N LEU A 16 28.25 -28.99 16.32
CA LEU A 16 27.50 -30.23 15.97
C LEU A 16 26.69 -31.07 16.99
N SER A 17 25.45 -31.47 16.62
CA SER A 17 25.13 -32.82 16.07
C SER A 17 23.61 -33.12 15.93
N CYS A 18 23.23 -33.82 14.84
CA CYS A 18 21.92 -34.45 14.55
C CYS A 18 21.66 -35.75 15.36
N ARG A 19 20.37 -36.16 15.50
CA ARG A 19 19.92 -37.58 15.37
C ARG A 19 18.38 -37.82 15.43
N ASP A 20 17.92 -38.65 14.49
CA ASP A 20 16.68 -39.47 14.41
C ASP A 20 16.73 -40.74 15.32
N PRO A 21 15.61 -41.45 15.68
CA PRO A 21 15.01 -42.50 14.80
C PRO A 21 13.52 -42.97 14.99
N LYS A 22 12.87 -43.32 13.85
CA LYS A 22 12.02 -44.52 13.47
C LYS A 22 11.18 -45.34 14.50
N SER A 23 9.91 -45.66 14.13
CA SER A 23 9.40 -46.98 13.64
C SER A 23 8.02 -47.48 14.19
N SER A 24 7.13 -47.88 13.25
CA SER A 24 6.20 -49.07 13.22
C SER A 24 5.02 -49.15 14.23
N THR A 25 3.79 -49.64 13.94
CA THR A 25 3.22 -50.51 12.87
C THR A 25 1.68 -50.69 13.05
N GLU A 26 0.98 -50.94 11.92
CA GLU A 26 -0.21 -51.82 11.70
C GLU A 26 -1.66 -51.41 12.12
N GLY A 27 -2.59 -51.43 11.12
CA GLY A 27 -4.07 -51.30 11.23
C GLY A 27 -4.80 -52.64 11.53
N PRO A 28 -6.01 -52.99 11.00
CA PRO A 28 -6.99 -52.27 10.14
C PRO A 28 -8.50 -52.52 10.52
N LEU A 29 -9.43 -52.11 9.61
CA LEU A 29 -10.86 -52.55 9.40
C LEU A 29 -11.95 -51.92 10.29
N SER A 30 -13.20 -51.64 9.87
CA SER A 30 -13.92 -51.49 8.59
C SER A 30 -15.41 -51.20 8.94
N GLU A 31 -16.21 -50.76 7.95
CA GLU A 31 -17.69 -50.83 7.85
C GLU A 31 -18.55 -49.61 8.32
N ASP A 32 -18.88 -48.78 7.31
CA ASP A 32 -20.20 -48.18 6.98
C ASP A 32 -21.35 -49.24 7.05
N PRO A 33 -22.69 -48.97 6.93
CA PRO A 33 -23.37 -47.72 6.52
C PRO A 33 -24.73 -47.37 7.21
N GLY A 34 -25.05 -46.06 7.28
CA GLY A 34 -26.39 -45.40 7.26
C GLY A 34 -27.64 -46.05 7.92
N PRO A 35 -28.87 -45.61 7.61
CA PRO A 35 -29.28 -44.38 6.94
C PRO A 35 -30.50 -43.68 7.61
N ARG A 36 -30.70 -42.37 7.30
CA ARG A 36 -32.00 -41.73 6.93
C ARG A 36 -33.10 -41.63 8.03
N LEU A 37 -34.00 -40.64 8.09
CA LEU A 37 -34.35 -39.44 7.31
C LEU A 37 -35.58 -38.81 8.02
N ILE A 38 -35.78 -37.51 7.76
CA ILE A 38 -37.07 -36.81 7.60
C ILE A 38 -37.79 -36.43 8.92
N VAL A 39 -37.74 -35.16 9.37
CA VAL A 39 -38.35 -33.91 8.82
C VAL A 39 -39.84 -33.80 9.20
N ASP A 40 -40.20 -32.80 10.02
CA ASP A 40 -41.06 -31.67 9.62
C ASP A 40 -41.56 -30.78 10.79
N ASN A 41 -41.32 -29.47 10.64
CA ASN A 41 -42.21 -28.29 10.86
C ASN A 41 -42.77 -27.91 12.26
N ILE A 42 -42.16 -26.87 12.87
CA ILE A 42 -42.63 -25.45 13.04
C ILE A 42 -44.16 -25.21 12.86
N PRO A 43 -44.92 -24.45 13.71
CA PRO A 43 -44.62 -23.06 14.10
C PRO A 43 -45.04 -22.51 15.49
N ASN A 44 -44.30 -21.47 15.90
CA ASN A 44 -44.66 -20.23 16.61
C ASN A 44 -45.88 -20.14 17.54
N GLY A 45 -45.61 -19.65 18.75
CA GLY A 45 -46.22 -18.39 19.21
C GLY A 45 -47.05 -18.43 20.50
N GLY A 46 -46.63 -17.64 21.49
CA GLY A 46 -47.53 -16.76 22.23
C GLY A 46 -47.94 -17.13 23.66
N GLN A 47 -47.41 -16.32 24.59
CA GLN A 47 -48.07 -15.68 25.73
C GLN A 47 -48.39 -16.45 27.03
N GLU A 48 -47.99 -15.77 28.11
CA GLU A 48 -48.40 -15.93 29.52
C GLU A 48 -49.90 -16.13 29.71
N GLN A 49 -50.27 -17.01 30.66
CA GLN A 49 -51.40 -16.78 31.59
C GLN A 49 -51.45 -17.81 32.73
N ASP A 50 -51.68 -17.29 33.93
CA ASP A 50 -52.07 -17.98 35.16
C ASP A 50 -53.31 -18.88 34.98
N VAL A 51 -53.32 -20.07 35.60
CA VAL A 51 -54.56 -20.83 35.88
C VAL A 51 -54.52 -21.54 37.25
N PHE A 52 -55.61 -21.28 37.98
CA PHE A 52 -56.16 -21.91 39.18
C PHE A 52 -56.16 -23.46 39.23
N LEU A 53 -56.14 -24.01 40.46
CA LEU A 53 -56.74 -25.32 40.74
C LEU A 53 -57.82 -25.21 41.83
N LEU A 54 -59.06 -25.51 41.41
CA LEU A 54 -60.24 -25.85 42.21
C LEU A 54 -60.30 -27.36 42.43
N VAL A 55 -60.84 -27.79 43.59
CA VAL A 55 -61.90 -28.83 43.81
C VAL A 55 -61.79 -29.39 45.24
N ASP A 56 -62.82 -29.81 45.98
CA ASP A 56 -64.28 -29.60 45.99
C ASP A 56 -64.80 -30.27 47.29
N GLU A 57 -66.04 -29.99 47.67
CA GLU A 57 -66.71 -30.30 48.95
C GLU A 57 -67.11 -31.78 49.20
N LEU A 58 -67.31 -32.19 50.48
CA LEU A 58 -68.61 -32.63 51.08
C LEU A 58 -68.51 -33.40 52.44
N SER A 59 -68.89 -32.73 53.56
CA SER A 59 -69.90 -33.05 54.64
C SER A 59 -70.08 -34.46 55.31
N PRO A 60 -70.88 -34.62 56.41
CA PRO A 60 -71.08 -33.84 57.66
C PRO A 60 -71.31 -34.70 58.97
N ALA A 61 -71.31 -34.07 60.16
CA ALA A 61 -72.10 -34.35 61.41
C ALA A 61 -71.36 -33.73 62.62
N GLY A 62 -71.88 -32.93 63.54
CA GLY A 62 -73.24 -32.69 64.03
C GLY A 62 -73.36 -33.15 65.49
N ALA A 63 -73.03 -32.30 66.48
CA ALA A 63 -73.53 -32.40 67.87
C ALA A 63 -73.17 -31.15 68.72
N ASP A 64 -74.22 -30.53 69.28
CA ASP A 64 -74.32 -29.83 70.58
C ASP A 64 -73.26 -28.77 70.97
N ALA A 65 -73.59 -27.50 70.73
CA ALA A 65 -72.83 -26.35 71.25
C ALA A 65 -73.26 -25.98 72.68
N GLU A 66 -72.37 -26.21 73.64
CA GLU A 66 -72.37 -25.57 74.97
C GLU A 66 -72.14 -24.05 74.84
N PRO A 67 -72.59 -23.22 75.81
CA PRO A 67 -72.44 -21.77 75.71
C PRO A 67 -70.96 -21.37 75.73
N GLN A 68 -70.45 -20.89 74.60
CA GLN A 68 -69.07 -20.44 74.43
C GLN A 68 -68.83 -19.20 75.31
N LEU A 69 -67.83 -19.28 76.19
CA LEU A 69 -67.30 -18.15 76.98
C LEU A 69 -66.82 -17.04 76.03
N THR A 70 -66.88 -15.77 76.44
CA THR A 70 -66.33 -14.69 75.61
C THR A 70 -64.79 -14.78 75.57
N PRO A 71 -64.12 -14.30 74.50
CA PRO A 71 -62.66 -14.36 74.38
C PRO A 71 -61.90 -13.79 75.58
N GLU A 72 -62.42 -12.74 76.22
CA GLU A 72 -61.79 -12.18 77.43
C GLU A 72 -61.89 -13.11 78.64
N GLN A 73 -63.00 -13.84 78.77
CA GLN A 73 -63.22 -14.81 79.86
C GLN A 73 -62.38 -16.08 79.66
N ILE A 74 -62.10 -16.45 78.41
CA ILE A 74 -61.21 -17.55 78.06
C ILE A 74 -59.79 -17.21 78.52
N CYS A 75 -59.28 -16.03 78.14
CA CYS A 75 -57.93 -15.58 78.50
C CYS A 75 -57.68 -15.39 80.01
N GLU A 76 -58.72 -15.15 80.83
CA GLU A 76 -58.60 -15.11 82.30
C GLU A 76 -58.47 -16.50 82.95
N THR A 77 -58.83 -17.56 82.21
CA THR A 77 -58.83 -18.96 82.71
C THR A 77 -57.79 -19.84 82.03
N THR A 78 -57.22 -19.42 80.91
CA THR A 78 -56.18 -20.14 80.17
C THR A 78 -54.87 -20.18 80.97
N THR A 79 -54.25 -21.36 81.02
CA THR A 79 -52.97 -21.60 81.67
C THR A 79 -51.91 -22.06 80.65
N THR A 80 -50.64 -21.99 81.03
CA THR A 80 -49.48 -22.42 80.21
C THR A 80 -49.49 -23.90 79.80
N SER A 81 -50.41 -24.70 80.35
CA SER A 81 -50.66 -26.10 79.99
C SER A 81 -51.34 -26.28 78.62
N GLU A 82 -51.95 -25.24 78.06
CA GLU A 82 -52.58 -25.24 76.72
C GLU A 82 -51.94 -24.14 75.85
N PRO A 83 -50.81 -24.44 75.18
CA PRO A 83 -49.92 -23.44 74.59
C PRO A 83 -50.56 -22.60 73.47
N ASP A 84 -51.38 -23.23 72.63
CA ASP A 84 -52.01 -22.52 71.49
C ASP A 84 -53.05 -21.51 71.96
N GLU A 85 -53.87 -21.86 72.96
CA GLU A 85 -54.83 -20.93 73.56
C GLU A 85 -54.12 -19.83 74.36
N TYR A 86 -53.05 -20.19 75.09
CA TYR A 86 -52.25 -19.23 75.86
C TYR A 86 -51.60 -18.18 74.96
N CYS A 87 -50.99 -18.60 73.85
CA CYS A 87 -50.33 -17.69 72.91
C CYS A 87 -51.30 -16.88 72.03
N LEU A 88 -52.56 -17.29 71.91
CA LEU A 88 -53.61 -16.45 71.32
C LEU A 88 -54.02 -15.31 72.26
N CYS A 89 -54.03 -15.57 73.57
CA CYS A 89 -54.37 -14.59 74.59
C CYS A 89 -53.22 -13.63 74.95
N PHE A 90 -51.97 -14.13 74.97
CA PHE A 90 -50.76 -13.38 75.32
C PHE A 90 -49.68 -13.56 74.25
N PRO A 91 -49.87 -13.03 73.03
CA PRO A 91 -48.98 -13.28 71.89
C PRO A 91 -47.56 -12.74 72.09
N GLU A 92 -47.40 -11.63 72.81
CA GLU A 92 -46.08 -11.05 73.08
C GLU A 92 -45.26 -11.86 74.11
N CYS A 93 -45.93 -12.72 74.89
CA CYS A 93 -45.28 -13.58 75.87
C CYS A 93 -44.82 -14.92 75.31
N CYS A 94 -45.19 -15.25 74.08
CA CYS A 94 -44.81 -16.50 73.42
C CYS A 94 -43.80 -16.26 72.30
N ASP A 95 -42.58 -16.73 72.51
CA ASP A 95 -41.56 -16.75 71.46
C ASP A 95 -41.57 -18.09 70.71
N ARG A 96 -41.77 -18.04 69.39
CA ARG A 96 -41.80 -19.22 68.54
C ARG A 96 -40.44 -19.41 67.89
N GLN A 97 -39.70 -20.39 68.38
CA GLN A 97 -38.33 -20.68 67.95
C GLN A 97 -38.24 -22.01 67.19
N ARG A 98 -37.16 -22.16 66.42
CA ARG A 98 -36.77 -23.43 65.80
C ARG A 98 -35.50 -23.96 66.45
N TRP A 99 -35.57 -25.15 67.01
CA TRP A 99 -34.44 -25.81 67.65
C TRP A 99 -34.02 -27.05 66.88
N TYR A 100 -32.73 -27.35 66.92
CA TYR A 100 -32.19 -28.58 66.37
C TYR A 100 -32.47 -29.75 67.29
N CYS A 101 -32.92 -30.86 66.71
CA CYS A 101 -33.11 -32.09 67.44
C CYS A 101 -31.77 -32.75 67.80
N PRO A 102 -31.75 -33.57 68.87
CA PRO A 102 -30.57 -34.37 69.20
C PRO A 102 -30.17 -35.27 68.01
N PRO A 103 -28.87 -35.52 67.81
CA PRO A 103 -28.39 -36.28 66.67
C PRO A 103 -29.02 -37.67 66.62
N ASN A 104 -29.66 -37.99 65.50
CA ASN A 104 -30.27 -39.29 65.27
C ASN A 104 -29.27 -40.27 64.61
N PRO A 105 -29.54 -41.59 64.60
CA PRO A 105 -28.65 -42.58 63.99
C PRO A 105 -28.48 -42.43 62.47
N ALA A 106 -29.40 -41.72 61.81
CA ALA A 106 -29.37 -41.44 60.38
C ALA A 106 -28.54 -40.20 60.02
N GLN A 107 -28.00 -39.49 61.03
CA GLN A 107 -27.25 -38.24 60.89
C GLN A 107 -27.98 -37.16 60.06
N THR A 108 -29.32 -37.15 60.08
CA THR A 108 -30.10 -36.10 59.42
C THR A 108 -30.22 -34.87 60.32
N ILE A 109 -30.32 -33.69 59.71
CA ILE A 109 -30.62 -32.45 60.41
C ILE A 109 -32.13 -32.39 60.57
N ASP A 110 -32.60 -32.78 61.75
CA ASP A 110 -34.02 -32.66 62.11
C ASP A 110 -34.23 -31.41 62.96
N VAL A 111 -35.32 -30.69 62.68
CA VAL A 111 -35.71 -29.50 63.42
C VAL A 111 -37.06 -29.71 64.09
N MET A 112 -37.22 -29.12 65.26
CA MET A 112 -38.49 -29.04 65.98
C MET A 112 -38.87 -27.58 66.17
N ASN A 113 -40.17 -27.30 66.17
CA ASN A 113 -40.70 -25.99 66.55
C ASN A 113 -40.95 -26.00 68.06
N VAL A 114 -40.45 -24.98 68.74
CA VAL A 114 -40.55 -24.83 70.20
C VAL A 114 -41.20 -23.49 70.49
N ILE A 115 -42.21 -23.49 71.36
CA ILE A 115 -42.83 -22.26 71.87
C ILE A 115 -42.37 -22.07 73.30
N VAL A 116 -41.76 -20.93 73.58
CA VAL A 116 -41.17 -20.61 74.89
C VAL A 116 -41.88 -19.39 75.47
N GLU A 117 -42.18 -19.44 76.76
CA GLU A 117 -42.71 -18.30 77.50
C GLU A 117 -41.59 -17.38 77.96
N ILE A 118 -41.69 -16.09 77.64
CA ILE A 118 -40.62 -15.10 77.86
C ILE A 118 -41.06 -13.87 78.69
N CYS A 119 -42.22 -13.92 79.34
CA CYS A 119 -42.75 -12.81 80.15
C CYS A 119 -42.41 -12.92 81.64
N ASP A 120 -42.42 -11.77 82.32
CA ASP A 120 -42.35 -11.70 83.79
C ASP A 120 -43.70 -11.99 84.46
N GLN A 121 -43.73 -12.01 85.80
CA GLN A 121 -44.97 -12.21 86.58
C GLN A 121 -46.05 -11.13 86.35
N GLY A 122 -45.71 -10.02 85.67
CA GLY A 122 -46.61 -8.94 85.30
C GLY A 122 -47.13 -9.01 83.85
N GLY A 123 -46.75 -10.03 83.08
CA GLY A 123 -47.19 -10.23 81.70
C GLY A 123 -46.48 -9.34 80.67
N THR A 124 -45.28 -8.85 80.99
CA THR A 124 -44.45 -8.07 80.06
C THR A 124 -43.21 -8.87 79.64
N PRO A 125 -42.82 -8.88 78.35
CA PRO A 125 -41.65 -9.62 77.88
C PRO A 125 -40.35 -9.14 78.57
N CYS A 126 -39.53 -10.07 79.06
CA CYS A 126 -38.27 -9.78 79.72
C CYS A 126 -37.16 -10.73 79.26
N LEU A 127 -35.89 -10.33 79.42
CA LEU A 127 -34.75 -11.15 79.01
C LEU A 127 -34.10 -11.83 80.22
N PHE A 128 -34.22 -13.16 80.28
CA PHE A 128 -33.61 -13.96 81.33
C PHE A 128 -32.08 -13.81 81.36
N GLY A 129 -31.54 -13.43 82.53
CA GLY A 129 -30.10 -13.21 82.74
C GLY A 129 -29.63 -11.78 82.49
N GLN A 130 -30.47 -10.90 81.92
CA GLN A 130 -30.22 -9.45 81.85
C GLN A 130 -31.11 -8.66 82.81
N ASP A 131 -32.38 -9.04 82.97
CA ASP A 131 -33.32 -8.36 83.88
C ASP A 131 -33.38 -9.06 85.25
N GLU A 132 -33.23 -8.31 86.34
CA GLU A 132 -33.05 -8.86 87.72
C GLU A 132 -34.23 -9.70 88.24
N ASN A 133 -35.44 -9.56 87.68
CA ASN A 133 -36.65 -10.26 88.12
C ASN A 133 -37.31 -11.15 87.04
N CYS A 134 -36.60 -11.42 85.93
CA CYS A 134 -37.14 -12.26 84.86
C CYS A 134 -36.98 -13.75 85.20
N PRO A 135 -38.06 -14.57 85.18
CA PRO A 135 -37.95 -16.01 85.39
C PRO A 135 -37.24 -16.71 84.22
N PRO A 136 -36.64 -17.91 84.44
CA PRO A 136 -36.10 -18.71 83.34
C PRO A 136 -37.22 -19.05 82.34
N PRO A 137 -36.98 -18.94 81.02
CA PRO A 137 -38.02 -19.21 80.02
C PRO A 137 -38.49 -20.66 80.10
N GLU A 138 -39.80 -20.87 80.11
CA GLU A 138 -40.42 -22.20 80.17
C GLU A 138 -40.84 -22.64 78.76
N ILE A 139 -40.57 -23.90 78.40
CA ILE A 139 -41.00 -24.46 77.13
C ILE A 139 -42.47 -24.85 77.25
N LEU A 140 -43.35 -24.10 76.58
CA LEU A 140 -44.79 -24.37 76.55
C LEU A 140 -45.12 -25.53 75.60
N PHE A 141 -44.47 -25.59 74.45
CA PHE A 141 -44.71 -26.62 73.44
C PHE A 141 -43.42 -27.01 72.72
N GLN A 142 -43.29 -28.30 72.38
CA GLN A 142 -42.28 -28.81 71.47
C GLN A 142 -42.95 -29.76 70.47
N SER A 143 -42.70 -29.55 69.18
CA SER A 143 -43.19 -30.46 68.13
C SER A 143 -42.34 -31.73 68.05
N GLU A 144 -42.85 -32.74 67.33
CA GLU A 144 -41.98 -33.83 66.88
C GLU A 144 -40.92 -33.29 65.91
N CYS A 145 -39.78 -34.00 65.87
CA CYS A 145 -38.68 -33.68 64.97
C CYS A 145 -39.05 -34.01 63.54
N THR A 146 -38.93 -33.02 62.65
CA THR A 146 -39.14 -33.19 61.22
C THR A 146 -37.84 -32.91 60.47
N THR A 147 -37.50 -33.78 59.53
CA THR A 147 -36.30 -33.62 58.70
C THR A 147 -36.46 -32.41 57.80
N GLN A 148 -35.50 -31.48 57.87
CA GLN A 148 -35.45 -30.34 56.98
C GLN A 148 -34.66 -30.70 55.73
N TRP A 149 -35.25 -30.42 54.56
CA TRP A 149 -34.57 -30.54 53.27
C TRP A 149 -34.24 -29.14 52.74
N GLU A 150 -33.02 -28.95 52.24
CA GLU A 150 -32.59 -27.71 51.59
C GLU A 150 -33.07 -27.60 50.14
N CYS A 151 -33.39 -28.74 49.52
CA CYS A 151 -33.95 -28.82 48.18
C CYS A 151 -34.95 -29.99 48.06
N PRO A 152 -35.87 -30.01 47.06
CA PRO A 152 -36.84 -31.08 46.91
C PRO A 152 -36.17 -32.45 46.64
N PRO A 153 -36.45 -33.50 47.43
CA PRO A 153 -35.87 -34.82 47.19
C PRO A 153 -36.51 -35.48 45.96
N GLY A 154 -35.77 -35.57 44.85
CA GLY A 154 -36.19 -36.26 43.62
C GLY A 154 -35.88 -35.51 42.32
N THR A 155 -35.50 -34.24 42.38
CA THR A 155 -35.17 -33.39 41.22
C THR A 155 -33.69 -33.47 40.80
N SER A 156 -33.08 -34.66 40.92
CA SER A 156 -31.69 -34.87 40.49
C SER A 156 -31.59 -34.71 38.96
N GLY A 157 -31.25 -33.50 38.52
CA GLY A 157 -31.10 -33.10 37.12
C GLY A 157 -31.84 -31.82 36.70
N GLU A 158 -32.96 -31.46 37.35
CA GLU A 158 -33.74 -30.25 37.02
C GLU A 158 -33.33 -29.02 37.85
N PHE A 159 -32.55 -29.22 38.90
CA PHE A 159 -32.02 -28.17 39.78
C PHE A 159 -30.49 -28.18 39.66
N VAL A 160 -29.98 -27.72 38.51
CA VAL A 160 -28.55 -27.47 38.29
C VAL A 160 -28.41 -25.99 37.99
N GLU A 161 -27.88 -25.24 38.96
CA GLU A 161 -27.52 -23.84 38.77
C GLU A 161 -25.99 -23.71 38.90
N TRP A 162 -25.43 -22.91 38.00
CA TRP A 162 -24.02 -22.58 37.99
C TRP A 162 -23.79 -21.30 38.79
N PHE A 163 -22.78 -21.33 39.65
CA PHE A 163 -22.38 -20.17 40.43
C PHE A 163 -20.91 -19.87 40.20
N GLU A 164 -20.57 -18.58 40.20
CA GLU A 164 -19.20 -18.12 40.22
C GLU A 164 -18.50 -18.59 41.51
N CYS A 165 -17.27 -19.05 41.36
CA CYS A 165 -16.40 -19.45 42.44
C CYS A 165 -14.99 -18.94 42.19
N GLN A 166 -14.18 -18.88 43.24
CA GLN A 166 -12.79 -18.48 43.16
C GLN A 166 -11.92 -19.69 43.46
N LEU A 167 -10.98 -20.00 42.57
CA LEU A 167 -10.00 -21.06 42.77
C LEU A 167 -8.95 -20.64 43.81
N GLU A 168 -8.22 -21.63 44.36
CA GLU A 168 -7.20 -21.40 45.40
C GLU A 168 -6.05 -20.47 44.95
N ASP A 169 -5.86 -20.32 43.64
CA ASP A 169 -4.88 -19.44 43.00
C ASP A 169 -5.39 -17.99 42.77
N GLY A 170 -6.66 -17.73 43.08
CA GLY A 170 -7.31 -16.43 42.94
C GLY A 170 -8.01 -16.19 41.60
N THR A 171 -7.93 -17.14 40.66
CA THR A 171 -8.65 -17.07 39.37
C THR A 171 -10.15 -17.34 39.54
N LEU A 172 -10.96 -16.79 38.63
CA LEU A 172 -12.40 -17.01 38.61
C LEU A 172 -12.72 -18.31 37.89
N GLY A 173 -13.72 -19.01 38.39
CA GLY A 173 -14.20 -20.27 37.85
C GLY A 173 -15.70 -20.42 38.07
N ARG A 174 -16.27 -21.53 37.60
CA ARG A 174 -17.68 -21.86 37.83
C ARG A 174 -17.81 -23.22 38.53
N GLN A 175 -18.78 -23.32 39.44
CA GLN A 175 -19.11 -24.55 40.14
C GLN A 175 -20.59 -24.88 39.98
N GLN A 176 -20.88 -26.16 39.76
CA GLN A 176 -22.24 -26.66 39.73
C GLN A 176 -22.73 -26.93 41.15
N VAL A 177 -23.98 -26.53 41.45
CA VAL A 177 -24.66 -26.91 42.69
C VAL A 177 -25.80 -27.84 42.35
N LEU A 178 -25.78 -29.05 42.93
CA LEU A 178 -26.78 -30.08 42.68
C LEU A 178 -27.53 -30.47 43.95
N CYS A 179 -28.80 -30.83 43.78
CA CYS A 179 -29.62 -31.37 44.87
C CYS A 179 -29.41 -32.89 45.00
N ASN A 180 -28.69 -33.33 46.03
CA ASN A 180 -28.51 -34.76 46.33
C ASN A 180 -29.36 -35.15 47.53
N LYS A 181 -30.48 -35.85 47.27
CA LYS A 181 -31.39 -36.37 48.30
C LYS A 181 -31.79 -35.29 49.31
N GLY A 182 -32.13 -34.11 48.80
CA GLY A 182 -32.63 -32.98 49.59
C GLY A 182 -31.58 -32.13 50.31
N ASN A 183 -30.29 -32.31 50.01
CA ASN A 183 -29.21 -31.42 50.43
C ASN A 183 -28.53 -30.79 49.20
N LEU A 184 -28.14 -29.52 49.29
CA LEU A 184 -27.36 -28.86 48.25
C LEU A 184 -25.89 -29.30 48.35
N VAL A 185 -25.33 -29.76 47.24
CA VAL A 185 -23.94 -30.19 47.15
C VAL A 185 -23.24 -29.33 46.10
N HIS A 186 -22.19 -28.64 46.52
CA HIS A 186 -21.30 -27.89 45.64
C HIS A 186 -20.26 -28.84 45.04
N LEU A 187 -20.17 -28.88 43.72
CA LEU A 187 -19.11 -29.58 43.00
C LEU A 187 -17.82 -28.73 42.96
N PRO A 188 -16.66 -29.34 42.61
CA PRO A 188 -15.42 -28.60 42.50
C PRO A 188 -15.51 -27.43 41.52
N CYS A 189 -14.87 -26.31 41.86
CA CYS A 189 -14.74 -25.14 41.00
C CYS A 189 -13.87 -25.47 39.79
N GLN A 190 -14.41 -25.28 38.57
CA GLN A 190 -13.68 -25.46 37.32
C GLN A 190 -13.15 -24.11 36.84
N PRO A 191 -11.88 -24.03 36.40
CA PRO A 191 -11.33 -22.80 35.83
C PRO A 191 -11.99 -22.49 34.49
N CYS A 192 -12.19 -21.21 34.20
CA CYS A 192 -12.64 -20.75 32.88
C CYS A 192 -11.49 -20.90 31.86
N SER A 193 -11.80 -21.38 30.67
CA SER A 193 -10.87 -21.60 29.55
C SER A 193 -11.25 -20.75 28.34
N GLU A 194 -10.50 -20.83 27.24
CA GLU A 194 -10.95 -20.21 25.99
C GLU A 194 -12.21 -20.93 25.47
N GLU A 195 -13.08 -20.19 24.78
CA GLU A 195 -14.33 -20.72 24.21
C GLU A 195 -14.08 -21.84 23.20
N ASP A 196 -14.72 -23.00 23.42
CA ASP A 196 -14.78 -24.11 22.48
C ASP A 196 -16.22 -24.26 21.96
N CYS A 197 -16.41 -24.62 20.68
CA CYS A 197 -17.74 -24.85 20.10
C CYS A 197 -18.35 -26.17 20.62
N ASN A 198 -18.86 -26.17 21.84
CA ASN A 198 -19.32 -27.36 22.57
C ASN A 198 -20.70 -27.17 23.26
N GLY A 199 -21.30 -25.98 23.15
CA GLY A 199 -22.61 -25.65 23.72
C GLY A 199 -22.58 -25.29 25.20
N LEU A 200 -21.39 -25.07 25.75
CA LEU A 200 -21.14 -24.58 27.09
C LEU A 200 -20.55 -23.16 27.01
N ASP A 201 -20.49 -22.52 28.17
CA ASP A 201 -19.88 -21.21 28.38
C ASP A 201 -18.56 -21.49 29.11
N ASP A 202 -17.49 -21.64 28.34
CA ASP A 202 -16.18 -22.14 28.80
C ASP A 202 -15.32 -21.01 29.38
N ASP A 203 -15.45 -19.79 28.84
CA ASP A 203 -14.74 -18.59 29.29
C ASP A 203 -15.45 -17.81 30.40
N CYS A 204 -16.66 -18.27 30.74
CA CYS A 204 -17.48 -17.81 31.84
C CYS A 204 -18.04 -16.39 31.69
N ASP A 205 -18.12 -15.82 30.49
CA ASP A 205 -18.57 -14.45 30.28
C ASP A 205 -20.12 -14.28 30.21
N GLY A 206 -20.85 -15.40 30.11
CA GLY A 206 -22.31 -15.43 30.05
C GLY A 206 -22.89 -15.62 28.64
N GLY A 207 -22.05 -15.65 27.62
CA GLY A 207 -22.36 -16.15 26.29
C GLY A 207 -22.25 -17.68 26.19
N ILE A 208 -22.67 -18.25 25.06
CA ILE A 208 -22.44 -19.67 24.75
C ILE A 208 -21.89 -19.71 23.32
N ASP A 209 -20.71 -20.29 23.15
CA ASP A 209 -20.00 -20.47 21.89
C ASP A 209 -19.86 -19.15 21.07
N GLU A 210 -19.62 -18.02 21.72
CA GLU A 210 -19.41 -16.73 21.05
C GLU A 210 -17.99 -16.58 20.48
N GLY A 211 -17.91 -15.89 19.34
CA GLY A 211 -16.64 -15.58 18.71
C GLY A 211 -16.38 -16.38 17.44
N ARG A 212 -15.09 -16.56 17.13
CA ARG A 212 -14.60 -17.19 15.90
C ARG A 212 -13.73 -18.38 16.25
N PHE A 213 -14.02 -19.52 15.64
CA PHE A 213 -13.37 -20.79 15.91
C PHE A 213 -12.48 -21.19 14.74
N PRO A 214 -11.32 -21.82 14.99
CA PRO A 214 -10.45 -22.29 13.91
C PRO A 214 -11.12 -23.40 13.11
N CYS A 215 -11.02 -23.30 11.79
CA CYS A 215 -11.51 -24.30 10.84
C CYS A 215 -10.45 -24.54 9.76
N GLU A 216 -10.58 -25.65 9.02
CA GLU A 216 -9.66 -26.03 7.95
C GLU A 216 -10.49 -26.42 6.73
N ASN A 217 -10.12 -25.88 5.55
CA ASN A 217 -10.62 -26.31 4.25
C ASN A 217 -9.45 -26.88 3.42
N ASP A 218 -9.72 -27.30 2.19
CA ASP A 218 -8.71 -27.90 1.30
C ASP A 218 -7.53 -26.95 0.98
N CYS A 219 -7.72 -25.64 1.13
CA CYS A 219 -6.74 -24.58 0.86
C CYS A 219 -6.07 -23.99 2.11
N GLY A 220 -6.39 -24.49 3.31
CA GLY A 220 -5.73 -24.08 4.56
C GLY A 220 -6.66 -23.73 5.72
N GLN A 221 -6.09 -23.02 6.70
CA GLN A 221 -6.77 -22.69 7.96
C GLN A 221 -7.52 -21.36 7.85
N GLY A 222 -8.75 -21.34 8.36
CA GLY A 222 -9.59 -20.15 8.44
C GLY A 222 -10.26 -20.02 9.79
N GLN A 223 -11.18 -19.05 9.88
CA GLN A 223 -12.02 -18.84 11.05
C GLN A 223 -13.49 -18.91 10.66
N GLY A 224 -14.28 -19.67 11.43
CA GLY A 224 -15.72 -19.83 11.23
C GLY A 224 -16.51 -19.52 12.50
N TYR A 225 -17.84 -19.62 12.41
CA TYR A 225 -18.75 -19.36 13.51
C TYR A 225 -19.38 -20.67 14.00
N CYS A 226 -19.59 -20.82 15.31
CA CYS A 226 -20.27 -21.99 15.85
C CYS A 226 -21.79 -21.86 15.67
N VAL A 227 -22.41 -22.83 14.99
CA VAL A 227 -23.87 -22.95 14.87
C VAL A 227 -24.26 -24.41 15.06
N ASN A 228 -25.07 -24.70 16.09
CA ASN A 228 -25.51 -26.06 16.44
C ASN A 228 -24.34 -27.06 16.67
N LEU A 229 -23.27 -26.64 17.36
CA LEU A 229 -22.08 -27.46 17.64
C LEU A 229 -21.26 -27.83 16.38
N GLU A 230 -21.46 -27.09 15.28
CA GLU A 230 -20.71 -27.24 14.04
C GLU A 230 -20.16 -25.86 13.61
N ILE A 231 -18.89 -25.82 13.21
CA ILE A 231 -18.25 -24.59 12.74
C ILE A 231 -18.66 -24.36 11.28
N VAL A 232 -19.42 -23.31 11.03
CA VAL A 232 -19.95 -22.95 9.71
C VAL A 232 -19.37 -21.62 9.21
N GLY A 233 -19.26 -21.48 7.89
CA GLY A 233 -18.75 -20.26 7.26
C GLY A 233 -17.26 -20.05 7.50
N CYS A 234 -16.45 -21.07 7.19
CA CYS A 234 -14.99 -20.96 7.28
C CYS A 234 -14.48 -19.92 6.28
N ASP A 235 -13.90 -18.83 6.77
CA ASP A 235 -13.31 -17.76 5.96
C ASP A 235 -11.88 -18.11 5.49
N ALA A 236 -11.63 -19.40 5.25
CA ALA A 236 -10.40 -19.84 4.60
C ALA A 236 -10.50 -19.55 3.10
N THR A 237 -9.38 -19.20 2.48
CA THR A 237 -9.29 -18.95 1.03
C THR A 237 -9.94 -20.11 0.28
N GLY A 238 -10.89 -19.82 -0.60
CA GLY A 238 -11.52 -20.85 -1.43
C GLY A 238 -10.65 -21.15 -2.65
N PRO A 239 -10.79 -22.34 -3.26
CA PRO A 239 -10.07 -22.68 -4.47
C PRO A 239 -10.44 -21.69 -5.58
N SER A 240 -9.42 -21.13 -6.23
CA SER A 240 -9.54 -20.14 -7.29
C SER A 240 -8.73 -20.58 -8.51
N ASP A 241 -9.00 -20.03 -9.70
CA ASP A 241 -8.28 -20.43 -10.90
C ASP A 241 -6.75 -20.22 -10.71
N GLU A 242 -5.96 -21.25 -11.05
CA GLU A 242 -4.50 -21.24 -10.98
C GLU A 242 -3.88 -19.99 -11.61
N ARG A 243 -3.13 -19.25 -10.79
CA ARG A 243 -2.30 -18.13 -11.21
C ARG A 243 -0.85 -18.56 -11.07
N CYS A 244 0.00 -17.99 -11.91
CA CYS A 244 1.42 -18.31 -11.85
C CYS A 244 2.10 -17.56 -10.69
N ASN A 245 1.94 -18.07 -9.48
CA ASN A 245 2.45 -17.50 -8.23
C ASN A 245 3.27 -18.50 -7.40
N TYR A 246 3.49 -19.72 -7.90
CA TYR A 246 4.15 -20.82 -7.19
C TYR A 246 3.40 -21.31 -5.94
N GLU A 247 2.13 -20.99 -5.84
CA GLU A 247 1.20 -21.51 -4.84
C GLU A 247 0.15 -22.40 -5.53
N ASP A 248 -0.51 -23.24 -4.74
CA ASP A 248 -1.60 -24.12 -5.19
C ASP A 248 -2.91 -23.36 -4.94
N ASP A 249 -3.32 -22.54 -5.91
CA ASP A 249 -4.43 -21.58 -5.78
C ASP A 249 -5.81 -22.28 -5.86
N ASP A 250 -5.87 -23.42 -6.54
CA ASP A 250 -7.06 -24.24 -6.74
C ASP A 250 -7.12 -25.49 -5.84
N CYS A 251 -6.04 -25.73 -5.10
CA CYS A 251 -5.91 -26.69 -4.01
C CYS A 251 -6.09 -28.14 -4.46
N ASP A 252 -5.70 -28.46 -5.70
CA ASP A 252 -5.76 -29.80 -6.27
C ASP A 252 -4.50 -30.65 -5.99
N GLY A 253 -3.47 -30.03 -5.39
CA GLY A 253 -2.20 -30.64 -5.01
C GLY A 253 -1.11 -30.56 -6.08
N LEU A 254 -1.37 -29.88 -7.20
CA LEU A 254 -0.41 -29.44 -8.19
C LEU A 254 -0.14 -27.94 -7.98
N ILE A 255 0.93 -27.42 -8.58
CA ILE A 255 1.30 -26.01 -8.43
C ILE A 255 1.41 -25.42 -9.84
N ASP A 256 0.58 -24.42 -10.14
CA ASP A 256 0.51 -23.69 -11.41
C ASP A 256 0.32 -24.59 -12.66
N GLU A 257 -0.47 -25.66 -12.60
CA GLU A 257 -0.58 -26.61 -13.70
C GLU A 257 -1.22 -26.00 -14.96
N ASN A 258 -0.61 -26.27 -16.12
CA ASN A 258 -0.91 -25.63 -17.40
C ASN A 258 -0.62 -24.12 -17.49
N GLN A 259 -0.10 -23.48 -16.43
CA GLN A 259 0.31 -22.07 -16.44
C GLN A 259 1.83 -21.87 -16.53
N ARG A 260 2.60 -22.90 -16.20
CA ARG A 260 4.05 -22.91 -16.38
C ARG A 260 4.45 -23.02 -17.85
N ASN A 261 5.56 -22.37 -18.18
CA ASN A 261 6.18 -22.43 -19.49
C ASN A 261 6.95 -23.76 -19.70
N VAL A 262 7.67 -23.91 -20.82
CA VAL A 262 8.43 -25.14 -21.12
C VAL A 262 9.60 -25.40 -20.17
N CYS A 263 10.09 -24.37 -19.48
CA CYS A 263 11.08 -24.45 -18.41
C CYS A 263 10.49 -24.85 -17.04
N ASP A 264 9.18 -25.11 -16.97
CA ASP A 264 8.46 -25.37 -15.71
C ASP A 264 8.49 -24.17 -14.74
N GLU A 265 8.65 -22.96 -15.28
CA GLU A 265 8.67 -21.69 -14.56
C GLU A 265 7.47 -20.81 -14.94
N CYS A 266 7.18 -19.83 -14.08
CA CYS A 266 6.12 -18.87 -14.28
C CYS A 266 6.55 -17.68 -15.13
N GLY A 267 5.78 -17.38 -16.18
CA GLY A 267 6.01 -16.26 -17.08
C GLY A 267 6.33 -16.69 -18.51
N PRO A 268 6.70 -15.73 -19.39
CA PRO A 268 7.20 -16.09 -20.72
C PRO A 268 8.44 -16.97 -20.60
N VAL A 269 8.68 -17.80 -21.60
CA VAL A 269 9.94 -18.55 -21.70
C VAL A 269 11.08 -17.53 -21.72
N PRO A 270 12.14 -17.70 -20.90
CA PRO A 270 13.32 -16.85 -20.98
C PRO A 270 13.86 -16.82 -22.41
N VAL A 271 14.44 -15.69 -22.80
CA VAL A 271 15.16 -15.64 -24.07
C VAL A 271 16.47 -16.41 -23.93
N GLU A 272 16.84 -17.15 -24.96
CA GLU A 272 18.09 -17.92 -24.98
C GLU A 272 19.31 -16.97 -24.84
N LEU A 273 20.24 -17.29 -23.93
CA LEU A 273 21.47 -16.53 -23.74
C LEU A 273 22.69 -17.40 -24.06
N CYS A 274 23.76 -16.76 -24.51
CA CYS A 274 25.01 -17.46 -24.81
C CYS A 274 25.78 -17.80 -23.52
N ASN A 275 25.38 -18.84 -22.80
CA ASN A 275 25.95 -19.20 -21.50
C ASN A 275 26.20 -20.72 -21.31
N ASN A 276 26.01 -21.53 -22.35
CA ASN A 276 26.15 -23.00 -22.33
C ASN A 276 25.13 -23.68 -21.39
N ILE A 277 23.97 -23.05 -21.24
CA ILE A 277 22.75 -23.55 -20.60
C ILE A 277 21.63 -23.38 -21.61
N ASP A 278 20.67 -24.28 -21.58
CA ASP A 278 19.41 -24.19 -22.33
C ASP A 278 18.49 -23.27 -21.50
N ASP A 279 18.49 -21.97 -21.81
CA ASP A 279 17.76 -20.96 -21.03
C ASP A 279 16.28 -20.91 -21.43
N ASP A 280 15.96 -21.26 -22.68
CA ASP A 280 14.59 -21.31 -23.18
C ASP A 280 13.93 -22.71 -23.09
N CYS A 281 14.70 -23.71 -22.64
CA CYS A 281 14.29 -25.08 -22.36
C CYS A 281 13.68 -25.81 -23.57
N ASP A 282 14.08 -25.45 -24.80
CA ASP A 282 13.65 -26.11 -26.02
C ASP A 282 14.39 -27.46 -26.28
N GLY A 283 15.43 -27.73 -25.48
CA GLY A 283 16.24 -28.95 -25.51
C GLY A 283 17.47 -28.87 -26.43
N VAL A 284 17.73 -27.71 -27.01
CA VAL A 284 18.99 -27.34 -27.66
C VAL A 284 19.76 -26.39 -26.72
N ILE A 285 21.01 -26.08 -27.02
CA ILE A 285 21.84 -25.21 -26.15
C ILE A 285 22.44 -24.15 -27.07
N ASP A 286 22.27 -22.87 -26.72
CA ASP A 286 22.82 -21.71 -27.39
C ASP A 286 22.50 -21.65 -28.91
N GLU A 287 21.26 -21.97 -29.34
CA GLU A 287 20.89 -22.03 -30.76
C GLU A 287 20.47 -20.70 -31.38
N GLU A 288 20.82 -20.52 -32.66
CA GLU A 288 20.44 -19.35 -33.48
C GLU A 288 20.79 -17.96 -32.90
N LEU A 289 21.62 -17.92 -31.86
CA LEU A 289 22.12 -16.70 -31.24
C LEU A 289 23.17 -16.00 -32.11
N ILE A 290 22.84 -14.78 -32.51
CA ILE A 290 23.71 -13.87 -33.26
C ILE A 290 23.66 -12.53 -32.55
N GLN A 291 24.82 -11.97 -32.20
CA GLN A 291 24.90 -10.61 -31.67
C GLN A 291 25.88 -9.77 -32.48
N GLU A 292 25.74 -8.45 -32.36
CA GLU A 292 26.69 -7.50 -32.92
C GLU A 292 27.99 -7.57 -32.12
N CYS A 293 29.11 -7.63 -32.82
CA CYS A 293 30.44 -7.53 -32.23
C CYS A 293 31.10 -6.27 -32.78
N GLU A 294 31.74 -5.50 -31.91
CA GLU A 294 32.54 -4.35 -32.31
C GLU A 294 34.01 -4.69 -32.12
N THR A 295 34.79 -4.51 -33.19
CA THR A 295 36.23 -4.41 -33.08
C THR A 295 36.66 -3.00 -33.44
N LEU A 296 37.91 -2.63 -33.16
CA LEU A 296 38.47 -1.36 -33.64
C LEU A 296 38.34 -1.20 -35.17
N CYS A 297 38.24 -2.32 -35.90
CA CYS A 297 38.10 -2.37 -37.36
C CYS A 297 36.66 -2.21 -37.86
N GLY A 298 35.68 -2.09 -36.96
CA GLY A 298 34.27 -1.88 -37.28
C GLY A 298 33.31 -2.89 -36.65
N VAL A 299 32.04 -2.81 -37.07
CA VAL A 299 30.95 -3.64 -36.54
C VAL A 299 30.69 -4.87 -37.39
N GLY A 300 30.55 -6.01 -36.71
CA GLY A 300 30.30 -7.31 -37.29
C GLY A 300 29.22 -8.06 -36.51
N PHE A 301 29.10 -9.35 -36.80
CA PHE A 301 28.25 -10.27 -36.06
C PHE A 301 29.08 -11.44 -35.58
N GLU A 302 28.81 -11.91 -34.37
CA GLU A 302 29.37 -13.14 -33.83
C GLU A 302 28.26 -14.14 -33.50
N THR A 303 28.61 -15.42 -33.55
CA THR A 303 27.68 -16.52 -33.30
C THR A 303 28.05 -17.18 -31.99
N CYS A 304 27.06 -17.54 -31.18
CA CYS A 304 27.33 -18.30 -29.97
C CYS A 304 27.71 -19.75 -30.32
N ASP A 305 28.74 -20.28 -29.66
CA ASP A 305 29.07 -21.70 -29.65
C ASP A 305 29.55 -22.08 -28.24
N LEU A 306 28.80 -22.95 -27.56
CA LEU A 306 29.11 -23.47 -26.21
C LEU A 306 29.35 -22.35 -25.19
N GLY A 307 28.40 -21.42 -25.08
CA GLY A 307 28.41 -20.29 -24.14
C GLY A 307 29.54 -19.29 -24.33
N ASN A 308 30.16 -19.29 -25.51
CA ASN A 308 31.13 -18.29 -25.89
C ASN A 308 30.73 -17.70 -27.23
N TRP A 309 30.70 -16.39 -27.29
CA TRP A 309 30.61 -15.69 -28.55
C TRP A 309 31.91 -15.88 -29.33
N ILE A 310 31.79 -16.46 -30.52
CA ILE A 310 32.93 -16.78 -31.36
C ILE A 310 32.72 -16.27 -32.78
N SER A 311 33.85 -16.09 -33.48
CA SER A 311 33.87 -15.81 -34.92
C SER A 311 33.17 -14.51 -35.30
N CYS A 312 33.50 -13.40 -34.64
CA CYS A 312 33.14 -12.07 -35.12
C CYS A 312 33.50 -11.95 -36.61
N THR A 313 32.52 -11.56 -37.43
CA THR A 313 32.68 -11.50 -38.90
C THR A 313 33.64 -10.39 -39.35
N VAL A 314 34.02 -9.49 -38.45
CA VAL A 314 35.02 -8.43 -38.67
C VAL A 314 36.39 -8.89 -38.18
N ALA A 315 37.43 -8.45 -38.89
CA ALA A 315 38.81 -8.73 -38.52
C ALA A 315 39.11 -8.25 -37.09
N GLN A 316 39.85 -9.06 -36.34
CA GLN A 316 40.37 -8.67 -35.04
C GLN A 316 41.62 -7.81 -35.26
N PRO A 317 41.78 -6.70 -34.52
CA PRO A 317 42.97 -5.87 -34.64
C PRO A 317 44.17 -6.68 -34.15
N SER A 318 45.18 -6.76 -34.99
CA SER A 318 46.44 -7.45 -34.72
C SER A 318 47.59 -6.45 -34.76
N GLU A 319 48.65 -6.68 -33.97
CA GLU A 319 49.86 -5.86 -34.05
C GLU A 319 50.37 -5.84 -35.51
N GLU A 320 50.80 -4.67 -35.97
CA GLU A 320 51.42 -4.48 -37.29
C GLU A 320 52.67 -5.38 -37.44
N VAL A 321 52.51 -6.55 -38.08
CA VAL A 321 53.56 -7.60 -38.16
C VAL A 321 54.24 -7.67 -39.54
N ASP A 322 53.53 -7.34 -40.62
CA ASP A 322 54.07 -7.38 -42.00
C ASP A 322 54.40 -5.95 -42.47
N PRO A 323 55.65 -5.65 -42.87
CA PRO A 323 56.01 -4.30 -43.27
C PRO A 323 55.33 -3.91 -44.57
N CYS A 324 54.35 -3.00 -44.47
CA CYS A 324 53.88 -2.15 -45.55
C CYS A 324 53.02 -2.87 -46.61
N ASP A 325 52.03 -3.65 -46.18
CA ASP A 325 51.10 -4.35 -47.08
C ASP A 325 49.89 -3.51 -47.51
N GLY A 326 49.75 -2.30 -46.95
CA GLY A 326 48.69 -1.37 -47.25
C GLY A 326 47.35 -1.70 -46.58
N ALA A 327 47.35 -2.59 -45.59
CA ALA A 327 46.22 -2.84 -44.72
C ALA A 327 46.44 -2.19 -43.34
N ASP A 328 45.39 -1.58 -42.80
CA ASP A 328 45.30 -1.15 -41.41
C ASP A 328 44.98 -2.40 -40.57
N GLN A 329 45.98 -3.04 -39.98
CA GLN A 329 45.85 -4.32 -39.29
C GLN A 329 45.52 -4.13 -37.81
N ASP A 330 45.89 -3.00 -37.22
CA ASP A 330 45.56 -2.64 -35.83
C ASP A 330 44.33 -1.73 -35.69
N CYS A 331 43.81 -1.26 -36.82
CA CYS A 331 42.54 -0.56 -36.99
C CYS A 331 42.48 0.78 -36.25
N ASP A 332 43.60 1.50 -36.23
CA ASP A 332 43.70 2.84 -35.67
C ASP A 332 43.37 3.95 -36.68
N GLY A 333 43.03 3.57 -37.92
CA GLY A 333 42.66 4.46 -39.02
C GLY A 333 43.88 5.02 -39.78
N LEU A 334 45.08 4.63 -39.39
CA LEU A 334 46.31 4.84 -40.14
C LEU A 334 46.71 3.51 -40.78
N ILE A 335 47.46 3.60 -41.88
CA ILE A 335 47.98 2.41 -42.55
C ILE A 335 49.48 2.38 -42.29
N ASP A 336 49.97 1.26 -41.74
CA ASP A 336 51.39 0.97 -41.53
C ASP A 336 52.12 1.97 -40.59
N GLU A 337 51.48 2.43 -39.53
CA GLU A 337 51.98 3.39 -38.54
C GLU A 337 52.90 2.76 -37.48
N GLY A 338 53.80 3.58 -36.91
CA GLY A 338 54.76 3.11 -35.90
C GLY A 338 55.82 2.12 -36.40
N LEU A 339 55.64 1.55 -37.60
CA LEU A 339 56.62 0.75 -38.31
C LEU A 339 57.64 1.67 -38.99
N ASN A 340 58.92 1.45 -38.69
CA ASN A 340 59.97 1.91 -39.58
C ASN A 340 59.93 0.96 -40.78
N CYS A 341 59.11 1.29 -41.78
CA CYS A 341 59.07 0.67 -43.10
C CYS A 341 60.49 0.71 -43.69
N ASP A 342 61.36 -0.20 -43.23
CA ASP A 342 62.69 -0.43 -43.76
C ASP A 342 62.46 -1.08 -45.12
N CYS A 343 62.24 -0.21 -46.11
CA CYS A 343 62.17 -0.55 -47.51
C CYS A 343 63.20 -1.63 -47.82
N THR A 344 62.76 -2.77 -48.37
CA THR A 344 63.69 -3.73 -48.93
C THR A 344 63.98 -3.36 -50.38
N ILE A 345 65.04 -3.91 -50.97
CA ILE A 345 65.32 -3.73 -52.41
C ILE A 345 64.15 -4.22 -53.29
N GLN A 346 63.27 -5.08 -52.76
CA GLN A 346 62.13 -5.64 -53.49
C GLN A 346 60.94 -4.66 -53.59
N ASP A 347 60.87 -3.68 -52.69
CA ASP A 347 59.75 -2.73 -52.57
C ASP A 347 60.01 -1.44 -53.37
N VAL A 348 61.20 -1.32 -53.96
CA VAL A 348 61.58 -0.20 -54.82
C VAL A 348 60.66 -0.14 -56.04
N GLY A 349 59.81 0.89 -56.09
CA GLY A 349 58.82 1.11 -57.14
C GLY A 349 57.42 0.56 -56.87
N VAL A 350 57.17 -0.03 -55.70
CA VAL A 350 55.81 -0.31 -55.21
C VAL A 350 55.16 1.00 -54.76
N LEU A 351 53.88 1.19 -55.07
CA LEU A 351 53.11 2.38 -54.73
C LEU A 351 52.18 2.08 -53.55
N ILE A 352 52.39 2.76 -52.43
CA ILE A 352 51.61 2.63 -51.18
C ILE A 352 50.69 3.86 -51.07
N PRO A 353 49.37 3.71 -50.87
CA PRO A 353 48.44 4.83 -50.76
C PRO A 353 48.71 5.69 -49.52
N CYS A 354 48.47 7.00 -49.61
CA CYS A 354 48.67 7.95 -48.51
C CYS A 354 47.79 9.20 -48.66
N SER A 355 47.50 9.86 -47.54
CA SER A 355 46.67 11.08 -47.43
C SER A 355 47.31 12.07 -46.45
N GLU A 356 48.57 12.42 -46.68
CA GLU A 356 49.35 13.27 -45.77
C GLU A 356 50.20 14.31 -46.52
N GLU A 357 50.67 15.35 -45.82
CA GLU A 357 51.54 16.37 -46.39
C GLU A 357 52.82 15.74 -46.98
N PRO A 358 53.26 16.15 -48.20
CA PRO A 358 52.92 17.39 -48.91
C PRO A 358 51.72 17.31 -49.86
N LEU A 359 51.02 16.18 -49.92
CA LEU A 359 49.78 16.06 -50.70
C LEU A 359 48.72 17.01 -50.13
N ARG A 360 47.96 17.68 -50.99
CA ARG A 360 46.98 18.70 -50.58
C ARG A 360 45.56 18.17 -50.45
N CYS A 361 45.22 17.18 -51.26
CA CYS A 361 43.92 16.53 -51.26
C CYS A 361 43.99 15.22 -52.07
N GLY A 362 42.99 14.35 -51.91
CA GLY A 362 42.85 13.09 -52.61
C GLY A 362 43.82 12.01 -52.15
N GLN A 363 43.68 10.80 -52.68
CA GLN A 363 44.58 9.69 -52.39
C GLN A 363 45.86 9.79 -53.23
N GLY A 364 47.01 9.93 -52.57
CA GLY A 364 48.34 9.92 -53.17
C GLY A 364 49.04 8.57 -52.99
N PHE A 365 50.29 8.51 -53.44
CA PHE A 365 51.12 7.33 -53.30
C PHE A 365 52.55 7.69 -52.90
N LYS A 366 53.11 6.92 -51.96
CA LYS A 366 54.54 6.88 -51.63
C LYS A 366 55.20 5.65 -52.27
N SER A 367 56.48 5.74 -52.57
CA SER A 367 57.28 4.60 -53.03
C SER A 367 58.67 4.60 -52.38
N CYS A 368 59.24 3.40 -52.20
CA CYS A 368 60.62 3.26 -51.75
C CYS A 368 61.59 3.68 -52.86
N GLN A 369 62.47 4.63 -52.56
CA GLN A 369 63.49 5.16 -53.47
C GLN A 369 64.91 4.77 -53.05
N CYS A 370 65.77 4.65 -54.05
CA CYS A 370 67.16 4.25 -53.91
C CYS A 370 68.08 5.48 -53.92
N ASP A 371 68.67 5.82 -52.77
CA ASP A 371 69.48 7.05 -52.65
C ASP A 371 70.90 6.92 -53.24
N ASP A 372 71.43 5.69 -53.40
CA ASP A 372 72.76 5.42 -53.96
C ASP A 372 72.77 4.36 -55.09
N PRO A 373 72.48 4.76 -56.35
CA PRO A 373 72.57 3.87 -57.52
C PRO A 373 74.04 3.63 -57.92
N PRO A 374 74.47 2.39 -58.24
CA PRO A 374 73.70 1.18 -58.49
C PRO A 374 73.69 0.16 -57.34
N GLY A 375 74.21 0.53 -56.15
CA GLY A 375 74.43 -0.39 -55.02
C GLY A 375 73.24 -0.53 -54.07
N CYS A 376 72.34 0.47 -54.04
CA CYS A 376 71.09 0.48 -53.28
C CYS A 376 71.22 0.04 -51.82
N THR A 377 72.24 0.56 -51.13
CA THR A 377 72.51 0.29 -49.71
C THR A 377 71.83 1.28 -48.76
N GLN A 378 71.22 2.35 -49.30
CA GLN A 378 70.42 3.33 -48.58
C GLN A 378 69.09 3.48 -49.31
N LEU A 379 68.01 3.29 -48.58
CA LEU A 379 66.64 3.32 -49.06
C LEU A 379 65.86 4.34 -48.22
N SER A 380 65.01 5.12 -48.85
CA SER A 380 64.15 6.10 -48.19
C SER A 380 62.76 6.10 -48.82
N MET A 381 61.74 6.41 -48.03
CA MET A 381 60.37 6.59 -48.53
C MET A 381 60.25 7.93 -49.24
N SER A 382 59.60 7.93 -50.41
CA SER A 382 59.28 9.17 -51.12
C SER A 382 58.24 9.99 -50.35
N GLU A 383 58.14 11.28 -50.70
CA GLU A 383 57.01 12.12 -50.28
C GLU A 383 55.67 11.55 -50.79
N CYS A 384 54.58 11.81 -50.07
CA CYS A 384 53.22 11.49 -50.52
C CYS A 384 52.88 12.40 -51.68
N LEU A 385 52.80 11.84 -52.90
CA LEU A 385 52.57 12.59 -54.12
C LEU A 385 51.48 11.93 -54.96
N ALA A 386 50.85 12.69 -55.84
CA ALA A 386 49.90 12.19 -56.80
C ALA A 386 50.48 11.04 -57.64
N LEU A 387 49.64 10.08 -58.03
CA LEU A 387 50.03 8.94 -58.88
C LEU A 387 50.78 9.38 -60.16
N CYS A 388 50.41 10.54 -60.70
CA CYS A 388 51.01 11.09 -61.90
C CYS A 388 52.44 11.63 -61.70
N ALA A 389 52.83 11.98 -60.47
CA ALA A 389 54.20 12.39 -60.14
C ALA A 389 55.13 11.19 -59.90
N GLN A 390 54.56 10.06 -59.49
CA GLN A 390 55.31 8.80 -59.29
C GLN A 390 55.60 8.07 -60.61
N LEU A 391 54.79 8.29 -61.66
CA LEU A 391 54.93 7.65 -62.96
C LEU A 391 55.47 8.63 -64.02
N GLU A 392 56.77 8.56 -64.35
CA GLU A 392 57.41 9.37 -65.42
C GLU A 392 56.84 9.15 -66.85
N ILE A 393 55.77 8.36 -67.00
CA ILE A 393 55.34 7.75 -68.27
C ILE A 393 54.41 8.67 -69.10
N LEU A 394 53.81 9.71 -68.51
CA LEU A 394 52.89 10.60 -69.22
C LEU A 394 53.53 11.96 -69.52
N SER A 395 54.62 11.93 -70.29
CA SER A 395 55.24 13.12 -70.86
C SER A 395 54.29 13.82 -71.86
N GLY A 396 53.35 14.62 -71.35
CA GLY A 396 52.44 15.42 -72.17
C GLY A 396 51.16 15.94 -71.52
N GLN A 397 50.73 15.45 -70.36
CA GLN A 397 49.59 16.02 -69.62
C GLN A 397 50.06 16.86 -68.43
N PRO A 398 49.36 17.97 -68.09
CA PRO A 398 49.62 18.70 -66.86
C PRO A 398 49.28 17.78 -65.68
N CYS A 399 50.30 17.41 -64.90
CA CYS A 399 50.17 16.70 -63.63
C CYS A 399 50.54 17.69 -62.52
N ASP A 400 49.66 17.85 -61.53
CA ASP A 400 50.00 18.51 -60.27
C ASP A 400 50.47 17.42 -59.29
N PRO A 401 51.74 17.44 -58.84
CA PRO A 401 52.25 16.44 -57.91
C PRO A 401 51.53 16.40 -56.56
N TYR A 402 50.79 17.45 -56.21
CA TYR A 402 50.18 17.61 -54.89
C TYR A 402 48.67 17.34 -54.86
N THR A 403 48.07 16.90 -55.97
CA THR A 403 46.63 16.61 -56.07
C THR A 403 46.43 15.14 -56.41
N GLY A 404 45.94 14.36 -55.45
CA GLY A 404 45.73 12.92 -55.54
C GLY A 404 44.52 12.51 -56.37
N MET A 405 44.13 11.24 -56.23
CA MET A 405 42.91 10.70 -56.80
C MET A 405 41.72 11.04 -55.87
N GLU A 406 40.68 11.66 -56.42
CA GLU A 406 39.46 12.04 -55.67
C GLU A 406 38.76 10.77 -55.13
N VAL A 407 38.57 10.69 -53.81
CA VAL A 407 37.80 9.65 -53.13
C VAL A 407 36.50 10.27 -52.63
N ALA A 408 35.36 9.69 -53.02
CA ALA A 408 34.05 10.34 -52.81
C ALA A 408 33.54 10.34 -51.36
N ASN A 409 34.22 9.67 -50.44
CA ASN A 409 33.85 9.60 -49.03
C ASN A 409 34.95 10.28 -48.22
N GLU A 410 34.58 11.31 -47.46
CA GLU A 410 35.45 11.95 -46.48
C GLU A 410 35.60 11.06 -45.24
N ILE A 411 36.77 11.12 -44.60
CA ILE A 411 37.08 10.45 -43.34
C ILE A 411 37.46 11.52 -42.32
N CYS A 412 37.04 11.36 -41.05
CA CYS A 412 37.32 12.37 -40.02
C CYS A 412 38.80 12.37 -39.58
N ASN A 413 39.69 12.88 -40.44
CA ASN A 413 41.15 12.87 -40.24
C ASN A 413 41.79 14.24 -40.53
N ASN A 414 40.99 15.28 -40.80
CA ASN A 414 41.45 16.62 -41.15
C ASN A 414 42.25 16.67 -42.48
N PHE A 415 41.91 15.81 -43.43
CA PHE A 415 42.40 15.78 -44.80
C PHE A 415 41.22 15.92 -45.79
N ASP A 416 41.50 16.42 -46.99
CA ASP A 416 40.49 16.64 -48.05
C ASP A 416 40.55 15.44 -49.01
N GLU A 417 39.69 14.45 -48.84
CA GLU A 417 39.72 13.21 -49.64
C GLU A 417 39.11 13.40 -51.05
N ASP A 418 38.10 14.23 -51.18
CA ASP A 418 37.36 14.41 -52.43
C ASP A 418 37.89 15.57 -53.30
N CYS A 419 38.88 16.33 -52.81
CA CYS A 419 39.50 17.50 -53.44
C CYS A 419 38.55 18.68 -53.71
N ASP A 420 37.43 18.80 -53.00
CA ASP A 420 36.50 19.92 -53.18
C ASP A 420 36.96 21.23 -52.50
N SER A 421 38.12 21.21 -51.82
CA SER A 421 38.70 22.29 -51.02
C SER A 421 38.00 22.55 -49.68
N ARG A 422 37.17 21.63 -49.22
CA ARG A 422 36.67 21.52 -47.86
C ARG A 422 37.34 20.28 -47.23
N VAL A 423 37.27 20.21 -45.91
CA VAL A 423 37.97 19.20 -45.12
C VAL A 423 36.95 18.69 -44.13
N ASP A 424 36.78 17.37 -44.08
CA ASP A 424 35.84 16.67 -43.20
C ASP A 424 34.39 17.20 -43.30
N GLU A 425 33.91 17.64 -44.47
CA GLU A 425 32.58 18.26 -44.58
C GLU A 425 31.42 17.25 -44.59
N GLU A 426 30.30 17.68 -44.00
CA GLU A 426 29.02 16.96 -44.01
C GLU A 426 29.05 15.51 -43.46
N ILE A 427 30.12 15.12 -42.75
CA ILE A 427 30.22 13.82 -42.07
C ILE A 427 29.53 13.88 -40.70
N GLN A 428 28.57 12.98 -40.51
CA GLN A 428 27.87 12.80 -39.24
C GLN A 428 27.67 11.31 -38.94
N VAL A 429 27.75 10.94 -37.66
CA VAL A 429 27.55 9.58 -37.17
C VAL A 429 26.53 9.57 -36.03
N ALA A 430 25.79 8.48 -35.90
CA ALA A 430 24.93 8.25 -34.75
C ALA A 430 25.77 7.91 -33.51
N CYS A 431 25.30 8.29 -32.34
CA CYS A 431 25.96 8.02 -31.07
C CYS A 431 24.94 7.80 -29.96
N TYR A 432 25.33 7.07 -28.93
CA TYR A 432 24.50 6.82 -27.75
C TYR A 432 25.40 6.57 -26.54
N THR A 433 25.18 7.28 -25.44
CA THR A 433 26.00 7.13 -24.21
C THR A 433 25.29 6.36 -23.08
N GLY A 434 24.07 5.87 -23.33
CA GLY A 434 23.32 5.06 -22.37
C GLY A 434 23.80 3.62 -22.27
N PRO A 435 23.34 2.86 -21.24
CA PRO A 435 23.62 1.42 -21.10
C PRO A 435 23.16 0.60 -22.32
N GLU A 436 23.84 -0.52 -22.58
CA GLU A 436 23.40 -1.48 -23.59
C GLU A 436 21.99 -1.99 -23.29
N GLY A 437 21.17 -2.15 -24.33
CA GLY A 437 19.77 -2.59 -24.21
C GLY A 437 18.75 -1.48 -23.97
N THR A 438 19.18 -0.23 -23.72
CA THR A 438 18.28 0.91 -23.50
C THR A 438 18.06 1.79 -24.74
N LEU A 439 18.78 1.51 -25.83
CA LEU A 439 18.65 2.25 -27.09
C LEU A 439 17.31 1.92 -27.78
N ASP A 440 16.57 2.96 -28.17
CA ASP A 440 15.25 2.88 -28.82
C ASP A 440 14.18 2.18 -27.97
N VAL A 441 14.38 2.14 -26.64
CA VAL A 441 13.40 1.69 -25.65
C VAL A 441 12.79 2.90 -24.94
N GLY A 442 11.46 2.96 -24.85
CA GLY A 442 10.76 4.08 -24.22
C GLY A 442 11.05 5.42 -24.90
N VAL A 443 11.48 6.40 -24.11
CA VAL A 443 11.89 7.73 -24.61
C VAL A 443 13.34 7.80 -25.06
N CYS A 444 14.14 6.76 -24.80
CA CYS A 444 15.57 6.76 -25.11
C CYS A 444 15.83 6.62 -26.61
N HIS A 445 16.72 7.46 -27.14
CA HIS A 445 17.14 7.38 -28.53
C HIS A 445 18.56 7.91 -28.73
N ALA A 446 19.18 7.44 -29.82
CA ALA A 446 20.49 7.90 -30.25
C ALA A 446 20.46 9.39 -30.65
N GLY A 447 21.59 10.06 -30.41
CA GLY A 447 21.89 11.38 -30.90
C GLY A 447 22.83 11.35 -32.11
N ASN A 448 23.45 12.49 -32.42
CA ASN A 448 24.43 12.60 -33.48
C ASN A 448 25.71 13.36 -33.11
N MET A 449 26.82 12.96 -33.73
CA MET A 449 28.12 13.64 -33.71
C MET A 449 28.50 14.10 -35.11
N ILE A 450 29.26 15.19 -35.18
CA ILE A 450 29.88 15.74 -36.40
C ILE A 450 31.40 15.65 -36.27
N CYS A 451 32.09 15.59 -37.40
CA CYS A 451 33.54 15.73 -37.41
C CYS A 451 33.93 17.22 -37.39
N GLN A 452 34.86 17.58 -36.51
CA GLN A 452 35.51 18.89 -36.57
C GLN A 452 37.00 18.78 -36.22
N GLN A 453 37.87 19.16 -37.16
CA GLN A 453 39.33 19.09 -37.00
C GLN A 453 39.83 17.67 -36.72
N GLY A 454 39.30 16.66 -37.44
CA GLY A 454 39.65 15.26 -37.23
C GLY A 454 39.25 14.69 -35.85
N GLN A 455 38.23 15.27 -35.20
CA GLN A 455 37.70 14.78 -33.93
C GLN A 455 36.18 14.68 -33.98
N TRP A 456 35.64 13.60 -33.42
CA TRP A 456 34.22 13.41 -33.23
C TRP A 456 33.69 14.17 -32.02
N GLY A 457 32.53 14.79 -32.18
CA GLY A 457 31.86 15.53 -31.11
C GLY A 457 30.71 16.33 -31.64
N ASN A 458 30.21 17.27 -30.86
CA ASN A 458 29.19 18.21 -31.32
C ASN A 458 29.22 19.49 -30.49
N ASN A 459 28.45 20.49 -30.89
CA ASN A 459 28.38 21.76 -30.19
C ASN A 459 27.46 21.67 -28.97
N ASP A 460 27.96 22.13 -27.83
CA ASP A 460 27.16 22.32 -26.62
C ASP A 460 26.08 23.41 -26.83
N ARG A 461 25.23 23.60 -25.81
CA ARG A 461 24.20 24.66 -25.77
C ARG A 461 24.72 26.11 -25.89
N TRP A 462 26.04 26.34 -25.88
CA TRP A 462 26.69 27.63 -26.09
C TRP A 462 27.45 27.71 -27.41
N ASP A 463 27.21 26.77 -28.33
CA ASP A 463 27.84 26.69 -29.66
C ASP A 463 29.36 26.47 -29.58
N ARG A 464 29.82 25.70 -28.58
CA ARG A 464 31.22 25.30 -28.42
C ARG A 464 31.36 23.81 -28.68
N PHE A 465 32.24 23.46 -29.60
CA PHE A 465 32.55 22.07 -29.90
C PHE A 465 33.13 21.35 -28.70
N GLN A 466 32.51 20.24 -28.33
CA GLN A 466 32.92 19.35 -27.26
C GLN A 466 33.16 17.96 -27.85
N ARG A 467 34.34 17.41 -27.57
CA ARG A 467 34.70 16.04 -27.95
C ARG A 467 33.76 15.03 -27.31
N ASP A 468 33.42 13.99 -28.06
CA ASP A 468 32.56 12.88 -27.63
C ASP A 468 31.19 13.35 -27.12
N PHE A 469 30.73 14.54 -27.54
CA PHE A 469 29.43 15.05 -27.17
C PHE A 469 28.37 14.59 -28.18
N CYS A 470 27.47 13.72 -27.73
CA CYS A 470 26.38 13.22 -28.54
C CYS A 470 25.19 14.18 -28.44
N LYS A 471 24.90 14.90 -29.53
CA LYS A 471 23.85 15.90 -29.51
C LYS A 471 22.48 15.25 -29.71
N ASP A 472 21.49 15.76 -28.98
CA ASP A 472 20.09 15.32 -29.04
C ASP A 472 19.90 13.85 -28.61
N GLU A 473 20.85 13.23 -27.90
CA GLU A 473 20.63 11.93 -27.26
C GLU A 473 19.65 12.04 -26.08
N VAL A 474 18.88 10.97 -25.85
CA VAL A 474 18.08 10.79 -24.64
C VAL A 474 18.50 9.48 -24.00
N VAL A 475 19.08 9.58 -22.81
CA VAL A 475 19.59 8.44 -22.02
C VAL A 475 18.67 8.15 -20.84
N PRO A 476 18.72 6.92 -20.27
CA PRO A 476 17.89 6.53 -19.14
C PRO A 476 18.00 7.51 -17.97
N SER A 477 16.85 7.84 -17.42
CA SER A 477 16.68 8.66 -16.22
C SER A 477 15.77 7.93 -15.24
N THR A 478 15.62 8.41 -14.02
CA THR A 478 14.67 7.77 -13.09
C THR A 478 13.24 7.97 -13.57
N GLU A 479 12.42 6.92 -13.48
CA GLU A 479 10.98 6.97 -13.75
C GLU A 479 10.29 8.18 -13.10
N VAL A 480 9.48 8.86 -13.90
CA VAL A 480 8.53 9.89 -13.49
C VAL A 480 7.17 9.40 -13.97
N CYS A 481 6.12 9.56 -13.16
CA CYS A 481 4.77 9.13 -13.55
C CYS A 481 4.25 10.05 -14.67
N ASP A 482 4.60 9.78 -15.94
CA ASP A 482 4.28 10.62 -17.09
C ASP A 482 3.68 9.86 -18.29
N GLY A 483 3.49 8.54 -18.14
CA GLY A 483 2.97 7.68 -19.21
C GLY A 483 4.06 7.22 -20.19
N SER A 484 5.32 7.57 -19.94
CA SER A 484 6.46 7.22 -20.77
C SER A 484 7.51 6.50 -19.93
N ASP A 485 8.13 5.51 -20.55
CA ASP A 485 9.28 4.78 -20.01
C ASP A 485 10.53 5.69 -20.05
N ASN A 486 10.90 6.26 -18.90
CA ASN A 486 11.99 7.22 -18.73
C ASN A 486 13.33 6.56 -18.35
N ASP A 487 13.29 5.40 -17.71
CA ASP A 487 14.46 4.57 -17.39
C ASP A 487 14.79 3.54 -18.48
N CYS A 488 13.95 3.48 -19.52
CA CYS A 488 14.13 2.75 -20.76
C CYS A 488 14.31 1.24 -20.50
N ASP A 489 13.57 0.72 -19.51
CA ASP A 489 13.53 -0.69 -19.15
C ASP A 489 12.44 -1.48 -19.89
N GLY A 490 11.66 -0.80 -20.74
CA GLY A 490 10.57 -1.35 -21.54
C GLY A 490 9.21 -1.31 -20.84
N VAL A 491 9.15 -0.77 -19.62
CA VAL A 491 7.95 -0.66 -18.80
C VAL A 491 7.68 0.82 -18.51
N ALA A 492 6.49 1.29 -18.88
CA ALA A 492 6.07 2.64 -18.48
C ALA A 492 5.66 2.65 -17.00
N ASP A 493 6.17 3.63 -16.25
CA ASP A 493 5.72 4.01 -14.90
C ASP A 493 5.73 2.87 -13.86
N TYR A 494 6.91 2.33 -13.53
CA TYR A 494 7.14 1.28 -12.52
C TYR A 494 6.32 -0.03 -12.68
N GLY A 495 5.67 -0.23 -13.83
CA GLY A 495 4.83 -1.39 -14.09
C GLY A 495 3.45 -1.34 -13.45
N GLU A 496 3.00 -0.18 -12.95
CA GLU A 496 1.60 0.00 -12.54
C GLU A 496 0.83 0.84 -13.54
N GLU A 497 -0.28 0.28 -14.01
CA GLU A 497 -1.28 1.04 -14.74
C GLU A 497 -1.76 2.22 -13.87
N ILE A 498 -1.45 3.47 -14.28
CA ILE A 498 -2.00 4.70 -13.67
C ILE A 498 -3.49 4.48 -13.42
N ARG A 499 -3.95 4.70 -12.18
CA ARG A 499 -5.36 4.49 -11.82
C ARG A 499 -6.22 5.56 -12.47
N ASP A 500 -7.41 5.17 -12.93
CA ASP A 500 -8.41 6.14 -13.37
C ASP A 500 -8.63 7.18 -12.28
N THR A 501 -8.29 8.44 -12.58
CA THR A 501 -8.32 9.55 -11.62
C THR A 501 -8.95 10.79 -12.25
N ASP A 502 -9.83 11.43 -11.50
CA ASP A 502 -10.45 12.72 -11.84
C ASP A 502 -9.81 13.84 -11.02
N ILE A 503 -9.30 14.85 -11.70
CA ILE A 503 -8.63 16.00 -11.08
C ILE A 503 -9.43 17.27 -11.36
N LEU A 504 -9.89 17.92 -10.29
CA LEU A 504 -10.66 19.15 -10.34
C LEU A 504 -9.85 20.32 -9.79
N PHE A 505 -9.59 21.31 -10.63
CA PHE A 505 -8.97 22.56 -10.22
C PHE A 505 -10.03 23.57 -9.77
N ILE A 506 -9.85 24.14 -8.59
CA ILE A 506 -10.65 25.23 -8.05
C ILE A 506 -9.73 26.44 -7.92
N LEU A 507 -9.89 27.41 -8.82
CA LEU A 507 -9.02 28.58 -8.89
C LEU A 507 -9.72 29.81 -8.33
N ASP A 508 -9.05 30.44 -7.39
CA ASP A 508 -9.29 31.82 -7.02
C ASP A 508 -8.96 32.75 -8.17
N TRP A 509 -9.93 33.57 -8.56
CA TRP A 509 -9.83 34.53 -9.67
C TRP A 509 -10.01 35.96 -9.17
N SER A 510 -9.78 36.18 -7.88
CA SER A 510 -9.77 37.49 -7.24
C SER A 510 -8.62 38.38 -7.72
N GLY A 511 -8.75 39.68 -7.47
CA GLY A 511 -7.73 40.66 -7.84
C GLY A 511 -6.44 40.56 -7.04
N SER A 512 -6.46 39.91 -5.87
CA SER A 512 -5.26 39.65 -5.05
C SER A 512 -4.35 38.60 -5.72
N MET A 513 -4.94 37.67 -6.48
CA MET A 513 -4.24 36.61 -7.20
C MET A 513 -3.55 37.06 -8.51
N ASP A 514 -3.68 38.32 -8.96
CA ASP A 514 -3.26 38.80 -10.30
C ASP A 514 -1.80 38.48 -10.69
N GLY A 515 -0.85 38.57 -9.75
CA GLY A 515 0.54 38.20 -10.06
C GLY A 515 0.82 36.70 -9.94
N THR A 516 0.06 35.97 -9.11
CA THR A 516 0.26 34.53 -8.86
C THR A 516 -0.46 33.67 -9.89
N ILE A 517 -1.59 34.15 -10.42
CA ILE A 517 -2.41 33.45 -11.41
C ILE A 517 -1.62 33.19 -12.71
N SER A 518 -0.69 34.08 -13.06
CA SER A 518 0.22 33.87 -14.18
C SER A 518 1.16 32.69 -13.95
N ALA A 519 1.62 32.50 -12.71
CA ALA A 519 2.46 31.37 -12.35
C ALA A 519 1.68 30.06 -12.28
N VAL A 520 0.49 30.09 -11.67
CA VAL A 520 -0.46 28.96 -11.65
C VAL A 520 -0.80 28.54 -13.08
N ARG A 521 -1.10 29.49 -13.98
CA ARG A 521 -1.41 29.19 -15.38
C ARG A 521 -0.25 28.57 -16.14
N ALA A 522 0.96 29.09 -15.94
CA ALA A 522 2.15 28.51 -16.57
C ALA A 522 2.45 27.10 -16.04
N ALA A 523 2.33 26.90 -14.73
CA ALA A 523 2.52 25.61 -14.09
C ALA A 523 1.45 24.61 -14.56
N LEU A 524 0.18 24.99 -14.56
CA LEU A 524 -0.92 24.17 -15.08
C LEU A 524 -0.75 23.85 -16.55
N ASN A 525 -0.30 24.80 -17.40
CA ASN A 525 -0.05 24.52 -18.82
C ASN A 525 1.12 23.53 -19.02
N ARG A 526 2.18 23.63 -18.23
CA ARG A 526 3.32 22.71 -18.31
C ARG A 526 2.95 21.34 -17.79
N PHE A 527 2.26 21.31 -16.65
CA PHE A 527 1.69 20.11 -16.03
C PHE A 527 0.75 19.40 -17.01
N ALA A 528 -0.13 20.16 -17.64
CA ALA A 528 -1.04 19.74 -18.70
C ALA A 528 -0.30 19.09 -19.89
N ALA A 529 0.77 19.72 -20.37
CA ALA A 529 1.53 19.21 -21.51
C ALA A 529 2.22 17.87 -21.21
N HIS A 530 2.64 17.63 -19.96
CA HIS A 530 3.30 16.40 -19.54
C HIS A 530 2.35 15.20 -19.62
N PHE A 531 1.11 15.36 -19.16
CA PHE A 531 0.10 14.29 -19.14
C PHE A 531 -0.80 14.27 -20.38
N GLN A 532 -0.40 14.91 -21.49
CA GLN A 532 -1.25 15.02 -22.68
C GLN A 532 -1.54 13.66 -23.34
N ALA A 533 -0.62 12.70 -23.21
CA ALA A 533 -0.77 11.36 -23.78
C ALA A 533 -1.64 10.43 -22.91
N GLU A 534 -1.90 10.80 -21.65
CA GLU A 534 -2.56 9.93 -20.70
C GLU A 534 -4.09 10.03 -20.80
N SER A 535 -4.74 8.90 -21.09
CA SER A 535 -6.18 8.81 -21.31
C SER A 535 -6.99 8.50 -20.04
N LYS A 536 -6.32 8.01 -19.00
CA LYS A 536 -6.93 7.62 -17.72
C LYS A 536 -7.21 8.81 -16.80
N LEU A 537 -6.52 9.93 -17.01
CA LEU A 537 -6.72 11.18 -16.26
C LEU A 537 -7.76 12.07 -16.92
N HIS A 538 -8.72 12.55 -16.15
CA HIS A 538 -9.71 13.54 -16.60
C HIS A 538 -9.66 14.79 -15.73
N TRP A 539 -10.04 15.91 -16.32
CA TRP A 539 -9.73 17.24 -15.80
C TRP A 539 -10.98 18.11 -15.73
N GLY A 540 -11.18 18.79 -14.62
CA GLY A 540 -12.22 19.79 -14.43
C GLY A 540 -11.66 21.12 -13.98
N LEU A 541 -12.43 22.19 -14.19
CA LEU A 541 -12.05 23.54 -13.81
C LEU A 541 -13.24 24.35 -13.29
N VAL A 542 -13.12 24.81 -12.05
CA VAL A 542 -13.99 25.78 -11.41
C VAL A 542 -13.18 27.04 -11.13
N VAL A 543 -13.76 28.20 -11.44
CA VAL A 543 -13.12 29.50 -11.27
C VAL A 543 -14.09 30.43 -10.56
N GLY A 544 -13.63 31.10 -9.51
CA GLY A 544 -14.40 32.14 -8.85
C GLY A 544 -13.57 32.88 -7.82
N PRO A 545 -13.90 34.14 -7.50
CA PRO A 545 -14.94 34.95 -8.12
C PRO A 545 -14.48 35.55 -9.46
N LYS A 546 -15.32 35.49 -10.49
CA LYS A 546 -15.06 36.15 -11.79
C LYS A 546 -16.19 37.11 -12.15
N GLU A 547 -15.84 38.31 -12.60
CA GLU A 547 -16.81 39.30 -13.07
C GLU A 547 -17.53 38.85 -14.36
N ASP A 548 -18.85 39.03 -14.38
CA ASP A 548 -19.64 38.95 -15.61
C ASP A 548 -19.63 40.28 -16.38
N ALA A 549 -20.26 40.31 -17.56
CA ALA A 549 -20.35 41.51 -18.40
C ALA A 549 -21.06 42.72 -17.75
N ARG A 550 -21.61 42.55 -16.54
CA ARG A 550 -22.25 43.61 -15.74
C ARG A 550 -21.49 43.88 -14.44
N GLU A 551 -20.22 43.47 -14.36
CA GLU A 551 -19.36 43.64 -13.18
C GLU A 551 -19.91 42.94 -11.92
N ARG A 552 -20.69 41.86 -12.10
CA ARG A 552 -21.16 41.04 -10.98
C ARG A 552 -20.31 39.81 -10.83
N GLU A 553 -19.96 39.50 -9.60
CA GLU A 553 -19.08 38.39 -9.29
C GLU A 553 -19.81 37.06 -9.31
N ARG A 554 -19.21 36.06 -9.95
CA ARG A 554 -19.81 34.73 -10.05
C ARG A 554 -18.82 33.60 -9.94
N LEU A 555 -19.30 32.47 -9.43
CA LEU A 555 -18.64 31.19 -9.54
C LEU A 555 -18.94 30.55 -10.90
N TYR A 556 -17.92 30.15 -11.65
CA TYR A 556 -18.06 29.50 -12.94
C TYR A 556 -17.54 28.07 -12.92
N LEU A 557 -18.37 27.14 -13.41
CA LEU A 557 -17.89 25.86 -13.91
C LEU A 557 -17.40 26.08 -15.34
N VAL A 558 -16.08 26.15 -15.53
CA VAL A 558 -15.46 26.45 -16.83
C VAL A 558 -15.33 25.19 -17.67
N SER A 559 -14.88 24.11 -17.05
CA SER A 559 -14.84 22.77 -17.62
C SER A 559 -15.38 21.80 -16.58
N ASP A 560 -16.31 20.94 -16.98
CA ASP A 560 -16.60 19.73 -16.21
C ASP A 560 -15.46 18.71 -16.40
N ILE A 561 -15.53 17.56 -15.71
CA ILE A 561 -14.60 16.44 -15.88
C ILE A 561 -14.59 16.01 -17.34
N ALA A 562 -13.51 16.30 -18.04
CA ALA A 562 -13.37 16.08 -19.47
C ALA A 562 -11.96 15.57 -19.83
N PRO A 563 -11.80 14.93 -21.01
CA PRO A 563 -10.49 14.61 -21.55
C PRO A 563 -9.63 15.86 -21.73
N PHE A 564 -8.32 15.64 -21.74
CA PHE A 564 -7.32 16.71 -21.74
C PHE A 564 -7.54 17.81 -22.78
N ALA A 565 -7.84 17.44 -24.02
CA ALA A 565 -8.01 18.39 -25.12
C ALA A 565 -9.13 19.41 -24.87
N ASP A 566 -10.25 18.97 -24.28
CA ASP A 566 -11.42 19.82 -23.99
C ASP A 566 -11.18 20.73 -22.78
N PHE A 567 -10.48 20.21 -21.76
CA PHE A 567 -10.04 20.98 -20.62
C PHE A 567 -9.07 22.10 -21.04
N LEU A 568 -8.04 21.77 -21.82
CA LEU A 568 -7.03 22.75 -22.25
C LEU A 568 -7.66 23.84 -23.12
N ALA A 569 -8.59 23.49 -24.01
CA ALA A 569 -9.33 24.47 -24.80
C ALA A 569 -10.14 25.43 -23.92
N SER A 570 -10.81 24.90 -22.89
CA SER A 570 -11.61 25.68 -21.94
C SER A 570 -10.74 26.57 -21.05
N PHE A 571 -9.57 26.06 -20.63
CA PHE A 571 -8.60 26.79 -19.84
C PHE A 571 -7.93 27.92 -20.64
N ALA A 572 -7.49 27.65 -21.88
CA ALA A 572 -6.90 28.64 -22.76
C ALA A 572 -7.88 29.76 -23.14
N ALA A 573 -9.20 29.47 -23.13
CA ALA A 573 -10.23 30.48 -23.34
C ALA A 573 -10.40 31.45 -22.14
N LEU A 574 -9.84 31.13 -20.98
CA LEU A 574 -9.78 32.06 -19.85
C LEU A 574 -8.71 33.12 -20.10
N ASN A 575 -9.15 34.26 -20.62
CA ASN A 575 -8.36 35.48 -20.61
C ASN A 575 -8.30 36.05 -19.18
N GLY A 576 -7.29 36.87 -18.88
CA GLY A 576 -7.17 37.61 -17.59
C GLY A 576 -8.24 38.69 -17.38
N GLU A 577 -9.39 38.57 -18.02
CA GLU A 577 -10.52 39.49 -17.87
C GLU A 577 -11.38 39.07 -16.67
N GLY A 578 -11.89 40.07 -15.94
CA GLY A 578 -12.81 39.87 -14.83
C GLY A 578 -12.16 39.42 -13.52
N MET A 579 -10.89 39.78 -13.30
CA MET A 579 -10.17 39.61 -12.02
C MET A 579 -10.32 40.82 -11.08
N GLY A 580 -11.22 41.77 -11.36
CA GLY A 580 -11.47 42.94 -10.50
C GLY A 580 -12.26 42.62 -9.23
N THR A 581 -12.31 41.36 -8.83
CA THR A 581 -13.25 40.77 -7.87
C THR A 581 -12.70 40.70 -6.44
N SER A 582 -13.61 40.64 -5.46
CA SER A 582 -13.29 40.53 -4.03
C SER A 582 -14.18 39.57 -3.22
N GLU A 583 -15.28 39.06 -3.77
CA GLU A 583 -16.26 38.24 -3.06
C GLU A 583 -15.95 36.74 -3.25
N GLU A 584 -15.00 36.22 -2.48
CA GLU A 584 -14.49 34.85 -2.67
C GLU A 584 -15.43 33.77 -2.16
N MET A 585 -16.09 33.06 -3.07
CA MET A 585 -17.08 32.02 -2.76
C MET A 585 -16.52 30.58 -2.85
N LEU A 586 -15.22 30.41 -2.55
CA LEU A 586 -14.54 29.12 -2.72
C LEU A 586 -14.94 28.07 -1.69
N ARG A 587 -15.39 28.45 -0.49
CA ARG A 587 -16.00 27.47 0.45
C ARG A 587 -17.30 26.91 -0.11
N ASP A 588 -18.11 27.77 -0.73
CA ASP A 588 -19.35 27.35 -1.40
C ASP A 588 -19.04 26.46 -2.61
N ALA A 589 -17.99 26.78 -3.37
CA ALA A 589 -17.51 25.96 -4.46
C ALA A 589 -17.11 24.56 -3.98
N LEU A 590 -16.31 24.45 -2.91
CA LEU A 590 -15.90 23.17 -2.35
C LEU A 590 -17.10 22.31 -1.92
N TYR A 591 -18.13 22.92 -1.34
CA TYR A 591 -19.37 22.19 -1.02
C TYR A 591 -20.09 21.71 -2.29
N PHE A 592 -20.25 22.58 -3.30
CA PHE A 592 -20.97 22.20 -4.51
C PHE A 592 -20.29 21.08 -5.29
N VAL A 593 -18.96 21.01 -5.30
CA VAL A 593 -18.23 19.96 -6.01
C VAL A 593 -18.26 18.62 -5.27
N THR A 594 -18.43 18.63 -3.94
CA THR A 594 -18.40 17.42 -3.10
C THR A 594 -19.77 16.90 -2.69
N ARG A 595 -20.83 17.73 -2.74
CA ARG A 595 -22.17 17.37 -2.22
C ARG A 595 -22.78 16.11 -2.83
N ASP A 596 -22.54 15.84 -4.12
CA ASP A 596 -23.17 14.71 -4.82
C ASP A 596 -22.38 13.40 -4.62
N ILE A 597 -21.13 13.48 -4.15
CA ILE A 597 -20.26 12.33 -3.87
C ILE A 597 -20.11 12.04 -2.37
N SER A 598 -20.66 12.89 -1.52
CA SER A 598 -20.63 12.76 -0.06
C SER A 598 -21.90 12.11 0.47
N GLN A 599 -21.75 11.14 1.38
CA GLN A 599 -22.89 10.51 2.07
C GLN A 599 -23.45 11.35 3.23
N THR A 600 -22.73 12.40 3.63
CA THR A 600 -23.00 13.21 4.83
C THR A 600 -23.31 14.67 4.51
N ALA A 601 -23.49 15.01 3.24
CA ALA A 601 -23.89 16.35 2.81
C ALA A 601 -25.34 16.66 3.24
N ASP A 602 -25.51 17.57 4.20
CA ASP A 602 -26.81 17.89 4.83
C ASP A 602 -27.21 19.37 4.73
N PHE A 603 -26.66 20.13 3.77
CA PHE A 603 -27.02 21.53 3.58
C PHE A 603 -28.01 21.74 2.42
N ASP A 604 -29.14 22.37 2.72
CA ASP A 604 -30.20 22.69 1.75
C ASP A 604 -29.83 23.92 0.89
N VAL A 605 -29.26 23.65 -0.27
CA VAL A 605 -28.90 24.67 -1.26
C VAL A 605 -30.11 25.36 -1.87
N SER A 606 -31.31 24.73 -1.86
CA SER A 606 -32.48 25.30 -2.53
C SER A 606 -33.05 26.51 -1.79
N SER A 607 -32.99 26.50 -0.46
CA SER A 607 -33.51 27.57 0.40
C SER A 607 -32.50 28.70 0.66
N SER A 608 -31.21 28.51 0.37
CA SER A 608 -30.20 29.55 0.54
C SER A 608 -30.35 30.70 -0.46
N GLN A 609 -29.63 31.81 -0.27
CA GLN A 609 -29.55 32.91 -1.24
C GLN A 609 -28.14 33.47 -1.29
N TRP A 610 -27.69 33.86 -2.49
CA TRP A 610 -26.44 34.57 -2.68
C TRP A 610 -26.52 36.00 -2.12
N LEU A 611 -25.44 36.47 -1.50
CA LEU A 611 -25.24 37.83 -0.99
C LEU A 611 -24.57 38.73 -2.04
N SER A 612 -24.59 40.05 -1.84
CA SER A 612 -23.84 41.04 -2.66
C SER A 612 -23.99 40.93 -4.18
N GLU A 613 -25.17 40.54 -4.68
CA GLU A 613 -25.42 40.28 -6.12
C GLU A 613 -24.55 39.18 -6.76
N THR A 614 -23.91 38.35 -5.94
CA THR A 614 -23.16 37.17 -6.37
C THR A 614 -24.08 36.10 -6.96
N ALA A 615 -23.55 35.23 -7.81
CA ALA A 615 -24.28 34.08 -8.34
C ALA A 615 -23.32 32.99 -8.79
N SER A 616 -23.86 31.86 -9.27
CA SER A 616 -23.06 30.83 -9.94
C SER A 616 -23.56 30.58 -11.35
N THR A 617 -22.67 30.10 -12.22
CA THR A 617 -22.97 29.62 -13.58
C THR A 617 -22.34 28.23 -13.74
N PRO A 618 -23.12 27.14 -13.85
CA PRO A 618 -24.60 27.09 -13.83
C PRO A 618 -25.20 27.50 -12.48
N SER A 619 -26.53 27.66 -12.39
CA SER A 619 -27.17 28.10 -11.13
C SER A 619 -26.83 27.14 -9.97
N LYS A 620 -26.86 27.62 -8.73
CA LYS A 620 -26.40 26.86 -7.54
C LYS A 620 -27.10 25.50 -7.37
N GLU A 621 -28.35 25.38 -7.83
CA GLU A 621 -29.11 24.13 -7.82
C GLU A 621 -28.53 23.11 -8.81
N ASN A 622 -28.01 23.60 -9.93
CA ASN A 622 -27.45 22.81 -11.03
C ASN A 622 -25.91 22.79 -11.04
N PHE A 623 -25.25 23.43 -10.07
CA PHE A 623 -23.80 23.44 -9.96
C PHE A 623 -23.29 22.09 -9.45
N LYS A 624 -23.07 21.16 -10.37
CA LYS A 624 -22.69 19.77 -10.09
C LYS A 624 -21.53 19.39 -10.99
N ILE A 625 -20.64 18.56 -10.46
CA ILE A 625 -19.51 17.98 -11.19
C ILE A 625 -19.87 16.54 -11.55
N ASN A 626 -19.69 16.17 -12.81
CA ASN A 626 -19.98 14.82 -13.27
C ASN A 626 -18.76 13.91 -13.03
N TRP A 627 -18.48 13.60 -11.77
CA TRP A 627 -17.43 12.67 -11.38
C TRP A 627 -17.65 11.28 -11.97
N ARG A 628 -16.60 10.66 -12.52
CA ARG A 628 -16.65 9.26 -12.97
C ARG A 628 -16.84 8.32 -11.77
N GLN A 629 -17.44 7.16 -12.04
CA GLN A 629 -17.68 6.14 -11.01
C GLN A 629 -16.44 5.27 -10.83
N ASN A 630 -16.18 4.80 -9.61
CA ASN A 630 -15.04 3.91 -9.26
C ASN A 630 -13.62 4.47 -9.50
N VAL A 631 -13.48 5.76 -9.80
CA VAL A 631 -12.20 6.46 -9.96
C VAL A 631 -11.76 7.15 -8.68
N ASP A 632 -10.45 7.40 -8.53
CA ASP A 632 -9.93 8.29 -7.50
C ASP A 632 -10.26 9.75 -7.83
N LYS A 633 -10.58 10.55 -6.82
CA LYS A 633 -11.04 11.93 -7.01
C LYS A 633 -10.12 12.89 -6.27
N ILE A 634 -9.61 13.88 -6.99
CA ILE A 634 -8.69 14.86 -6.45
C ILE A 634 -9.29 16.25 -6.70
N ALA A 635 -9.34 17.08 -5.66
CA ALA A 635 -9.62 18.50 -5.80
C ALA A 635 -8.39 19.30 -5.38
N ILE A 636 -8.02 20.31 -6.17
CA ILE A 636 -6.88 21.19 -5.90
C ILE A 636 -7.37 22.63 -5.86
N VAL A 637 -7.31 23.25 -4.69
CA VAL A 637 -7.74 24.64 -4.48
C VAL A 637 -6.54 25.57 -4.49
N PHE A 638 -6.60 26.67 -5.22
CA PHE A 638 -5.58 27.72 -5.23
C PHE A 638 -6.23 29.03 -4.77
N THR A 639 -5.76 29.61 -3.68
CA THR A 639 -6.27 30.89 -3.15
C THR A 639 -5.21 31.55 -2.27
N ASP A 640 -5.18 32.87 -2.24
CA ASP A 640 -4.33 33.61 -1.30
C ASP A 640 -5.08 34.13 -0.06
N GLU A 641 -6.36 33.79 0.09
CA GLU A 641 -7.19 34.20 1.23
C GLU A 641 -7.75 33.03 2.07
N GLN A 642 -8.47 33.40 3.13
CA GLN A 642 -9.14 32.48 4.04
C GLN A 642 -10.47 31.97 3.45
N ASP A 643 -10.96 30.85 3.95
CA ASP A 643 -12.24 30.29 3.52
C ASP A 643 -13.42 31.23 3.79
N GLN A 644 -14.18 31.56 2.74
CA GLN A 644 -15.32 32.48 2.76
C GLN A 644 -16.56 31.87 2.06
N SER A 645 -17.75 32.18 2.58
CA SER A 645 -19.07 31.78 2.04
C SER A 645 -19.90 33.02 1.79
N TRP A 646 -20.56 33.07 0.64
CA TRP A 646 -21.45 34.15 0.22
C TRP A 646 -22.91 33.73 0.15
N LEU A 647 -23.26 32.57 0.72
CA LEU A 647 -24.64 32.11 0.89
C LEU A 647 -25.25 32.57 2.23
N THR A 648 -26.58 32.72 2.24
CA THR A 648 -27.41 32.91 3.44
C THR A 648 -28.58 31.91 3.45
N PRO A 649 -28.68 31.00 4.44
CA PRO A 649 -27.71 30.75 5.51
C PRO A 649 -26.34 30.35 4.93
N GLU A 650 -25.27 30.67 5.64
CA GLU A 650 -23.90 30.34 5.21
C GLU A 650 -23.62 28.84 5.35
N ILE A 651 -22.74 28.32 4.50
CA ILE A 651 -22.20 26.97 4.66
C ILE A 651 -21.13 27.04 5.74
N THR A 652 -21.39 26.37 6.87
CA THR A 652 -20.49 26.39 8.02
C THR A 652 -19.27 25.51 7.79
N ARG A 653 -18.18 25.79 8.50
CA ARG A 653 -16.94 25.00 8.42
C ARG A 653 -17.15 23.55 8.84
N GLU A 654 -18.01 23.32 9.83
CA GLU A 654 -18.37 21.98 10.31
C GLU A 654 -19.11 21.18 9.24
N THR A 655 -19.96 21.84 8.44
CA THR A 655 -20.67 21.21 7.31
C THR A 655 -19.69 20.74 6.25
N ILE A 656 -18.66 21.53 5.94
CA ILE A 656 -17.59 21.12 5.01
C ILE A 656 -16.82 19.94 5.60
N THR A 657 -16.37 20.05 6.85
CA THR A 657 -15.63 18.98 7.55
C THR A 657 -16.40 17.66 7.56
N SER A 658 -17.71 17.69 7.80
CA SER A 658 -18.55 16.47 7.77
C SER A 658 -18.75 15.96 6.36
N THR A 659 -18.95 16.86 5.37
CA THR A 659 -19.12 16.50 3.95
C THR A 659 -17.88 15.80 3.43
N LEU A 660 -16.68 16.35 3.68
CA LEU A 660 -15.40 15.76 3.29
C LEU A 660 -15.11 14.43 4.00
N ALA A 661 -15.51 14.28 5.26
CA ALA A 661 -15.38 12.99 5.96
C ALA A 661 -16.27 11.89 5.33
N GLY A 662 -17.38 12.27 4.69
CA GLY A 662 -18.31 11.33 4.04
C GLY A 662 -18.06 11.12 2.55
N THR A 663 -17.02 11.71 1.96
CA THR A 663 -16.62 11.45 0.57
C THR A 663 -15.63 10.28 0.51
N ILE A 664 -15.95 9.26 -0.28
CA ILE A 664 -15.11 8.07 -0.45
C ILE A 664 -14.11 8.31 -1.60
N ARG A 665 -12.84 7.89 -1.42
CA ARG A 665 -11.76 8.00 -2.42
C ARG A 665 -11.61 9.43 -2.97
N PHE A 666 -11.62 10.40 -2.06
CA PHE A 666 -11.47 11.82 -2.37
C PHE A 666 -10.31 12.40 -1.56
N LYS A 667 -9.35 13.02 -2.26
CA LYS A 667 -8.22 13.75 -1.65
C LYS A 667 -8.31 15.24 -2.02
N LEU A 668 -8.11 16.12 -1.05
CA LEU A 668 -8.06 17.57 -1.22
C LEU A 668 -6.63 18.07 -1.05
N TYR A 669 -6.13 18.81 -2.02
CA TYR A 669 -4.88 19.55 -1.94
C TYR A 669 -5.15 21.04 -2.03
N THR A 670 -4.35 21.83 -1.32
CA THR A 670 -4.56 23.29 -1.25
C THR A 670 -3.26 24.04 -1.48
N PHE A 671 -3.27 25.05 -2.33
CA PHE A 671 -2.18 26.00 -2.51
C PHE A 671 -2.62 27.32 -1.89
N VAL A 672 -2.07 27.60 -0.71
CA VAL A 672 -2.43 28.79 0.09
C VAL A 672 -1.20 29.60 0.45
N SER A 673 -1.41 30.88 0.79
CA SER A 673 -0.34 31.75 1.28
C SER A 673 0.36 31.13 2.49
N ALA A 674 1.69 31.29 2.59
CA ALA A 674 2.50 30.72 3.68
C ALA A 674 2.06 31.11 5.10
N ASN A 675 1.30 32.20 5.21
CA ASN A 675 0.79 32.72 6.48
C ASN A 675 -0.69 32.37 6.71
N ASP A 676 -1.28 31.50 5.89
CA ASP A 676 -2.68 31.12 6.08
C ASP A 676 -2.85 30.37 7.41
N SER A 677 -3.82 30.84 8.19
CA SER A 677 -4.26 30.24 9.46
C SER A 677 -5.71 29.77 9.38
N GLY A 678 -6.27 29.73 8.16
CA GLY A 678 -7.61 29.27 7.86
C GLY A 678 -7.77 27.75 7.93
N MET A 679 -8.93 27.28 7.44
CA MET A 679 -9.29 25.86 7.48
C MET A 679 -8.73 25.03 6.32
N TRP A 680 -8.20 25.66 5.27
CA TRP A 680 -7.74 24.97 4.06
C TRP A 680 -6.74 23.84 4.34
N PRO A 681 -5.65 24.05 5.11
CA PRO A 681 -4.70 22.96 5.40
C PRO A 681 -5.31 21.84 6.25
N ASN A 682 -6.28 22.16 7.12
CA ASN A 682 -6.95 21.18 7.96
C ASN A 682 -7.87 20.26 7.13
N TRP A 683 -8.62 20.83 6.18
CA TRP A 683 -9.45 20.02 5.28
C TRP A 683 -8.61 19.18 4.33
N ALA A 684 -7.49 19.70 3.83
CA ALA A 684 -6.57 18.93 2.99
C ALA A 684 -6.06 17.68 3.72
N THR A 685 -5.48 17.87 4.92
CA THR A 685 -4.93 16.78 5.73
C THR A 685 -5.98 15.77 6.21
N GLN A 686 -7.22 16.21 6.47
CA GLN A 686 -8.31 15.32 6.87
C GLN A 686 -8.68 14.30 5.77
N THR A 687 -8.57 14.70 4.50
CA THR A 687 -8.85 13.83 3.35
C THR A 687 -7.65 12.97 2.93
N GLY A 688 -6.54 13.03 3.67
CA GLY A 688 -5.29 12.36 3.29
C GLY A 688 -4.50 13.09 2.20
N GLY A 689 -4.84 14.35 1.89
CA GLY A 689 -4.04 15.22 1.03
C GLY A 689 -3.13 16.16 1.84
N ARG A 690 -2.58 17.19 1.19
CA ARG A 690 -1.67 18.16 1.82
C ARG A 690 -1.82 19.57 1.28
N SER A 691 -1.28 20.53 2.03
CA SER A 691 -1.23 21.93 1.64
C SER A 691 0.17 22.32 1.19
N PHE A 692 0.24 23.13 0.14
CA PHE A 692 1.44 23.72 -0.43
C PHE A 692 1.44 25.24 -0.29
N GLU A 693 2.63 25.82 -0.31
CA GLU A 693 2.80 27.27 -0.35
C GLU A 693 2.52 27.80 -1.76
N LEU A 694 1.62 28.77 -1.85
CA LEU A 694 1.34 29.50 -3.07
C LEU A 694 2.51 30.44 -3.39
N THR A 695 3.10 30.31 -4.58
CA THR A 695 4.31 31.05 -4.98
C THR A 695 4.23 31.61 -6.39
N TRP A 696 4.93 32.72 -6.63
CA TRP A 696 5.10 33.36 -7.93
C TRP A 696 6.12 32.60 -8.81
N ASN A 697 6.85 31.63 -8.25
CA ASN A 697 7.82 30.82 -8.97
C ASN A 697 7.14 29.67 -9.72
N GLN A 698 7.09 29.79 -11.04
CA GLN A 698 6.49 28.81 -11.95
C GLN A 698 7.04 27.40 -11.78
N ASN A 699 8.35 27.27 -11.59
CA ASN A 699 9.00 25.95 -11.47
C ASN A 699 8.61 25.28 -10.15
N GLN A 700 8.61 26.03 -9.05
CA GLN A 700 8.23 25.50 -7.74
C GLN A 700 6.73 25.10 -7.71
N MET A 701 5.86 25.90 -8.34
CA MET A 701 4.44 25.54 -8.49
C MET A 701 4.26 24.26 -9.30
N TYR A 702 5.01 24.12 -10.39
CA TYR A 702 4.98 22.92 -11.23
C TYR A 702 5.48 21.68 -10.46
N GLU A 703 6.62 21.77 -9.79
CA GLU A 703 7.19 20.67 -8.98
C GLU A 703 6.22 20.22 -7.88
N ASN A 704 5.58 21.17 -7.18
CA ASN A 704 4.58 20.85 -6.18
C ASN A 704 3.39 20.10 -6.79
N LEU A 705 2.92 20.50 -7.97
CA LEU A 705 1.84 19.82 -8.68
C LEU A 705 2.24 18.41 -9.14
N MET A 706 3.45 18.23 -9.67
CA MET A 706 3.99 16.90 -10.03
C MET A 706 3.94 15.96 -8.82
N SER A 707 4.43 16.44 -7.67
CA SER A 707 4.48 15.61 -6.47
C SER A 707 3.11 15.12 -5.97
N ILE A 708 2.01 15.81 -6.31
CA ILE A 708 0.65 15.35 -5.97
C ILE A 708 0.29 14.12 -6.79
N ILE A 709 0.69 14.08 -8.06
CA ILE A 709 0.40 12.97 -8.95
C ILE A 709 1.32 11.80 -8.68
N ASP A 710 2.61 12.04 -8.40
CA ASP A 710 3.52 10.97 -7.96
C ASP A 710 2.96 10.23 -6.74
N GLU A 711 2.38 10.96 -5.78
CA GLU A 711 1.71 10.39 -4.60
C GLU A 711 0.43 9.61 -4.97
N ALA A 712 -0.26 10.00 -6.05
CA ALA A 712 -1.43 9.30 -6.56
C ALA A 712 -1.08 8.05 -7.39
N CYS A 713 0.14 7.97 -7.93
CA CYS A 713 0.65 6.85 -8.72
C CYS A 713 1.28 5.73 -7.86
N LEU A 714 1.50 5.92 -6.56
CA LEU A 714 2.11 4.90 -5.69
C LEU A 714 1.08 3.87 -5.17
N PRO A 715 1.44 2.57 -5.08
CA PRO A 715 0.58 1.55 -4.50
C PRO A 715 0.33 1.81 -2.99
N PRO A 716 -0.86 1.47 -2.47
CA PRO A 716 -1.26 1.71 -1.08
C PRO A 716 -0.35 1.02 -0.05
N GLU A 717 0.41 -0.01 -0.44
CA GLU A 717 1.39 -0.67 0.43
C GLU A 717 2.61 0.21 0.75
N GLN A 718 2.90 1.23 -0.05
CA GLN A 718 3.95 2.22 0.24
C GLN A 718 3.45 3.44 1.05
N GLU A 719 2.14 3.59 1.29
CA GLU A 719 1.64 4.62 2.22
C GLU A 719 2.16 4.36 3.66
N GLN A 720 2.49 3.11 4.01
CA GLN A 720 3.04 2.75 5.33
C GLN A 720 4.57 2.89 5.44
N GLY A 721 5.30 2.96 4.31
CA GLY A 721 6.76 3.12 4.28
C GLY A 721 7.24 4.55 4.56
N ALA A 722 6.40 5.56 4.29
CA ALA A 722 6.67 6.95 4.63
C ALA A 722 6.21 7.33 6.06
N LEU A 723 5.50 6.44 6.76
CA LEU A 723 4.89 6.70 8.07
C LEU A 723 5.71 6.18 9.27
N ILE A 724 6.85 5.51 9.07
CA ILE A 724 7.69 4.99 10.16
C ILE A 724 9.15 5.43 10.02
N GLN A 725 9.44 6.74 10.01
CA GLN A 725 10.74 7.26 10.50
C GLN A 725 10.68 8.62 11.21
N ASN A 726 9.49 9.17 11.53
CA ASN A 726 9.41 10.49 12.17
C ASN A 726 8.49 10.56 13.41
N PHE A 727 8.50 9.52 14.25
CA PHE A 727 7.94 9.62 15.60
C PHE A 727 8.90 9.07 16.66
N SER A 728 9.92 9.86 17.00
CA SER A 728 10.41 10.02 18.37
C SER A 728 11.42 11.16 18.49
N ASN A 729 10.93 12.38 18.76
CA ASN A 729 11.38 13.17 19.92
C ASN A 729 10.69 14.54 19.95
N ARG A 730 9.89 14.76 21.00
CA ARG A 730 9.55 16.10 21.47
C ARG A 730 10.81 16.73 22.07
N TYR A 731 11.40 17.75 21.44
CA TYR A 731 12.04 18.89 22.12
C TYR A 731 12.27 20.06 21.14
N ILE A 732 11.53 21.14 21.41
CA ILE A 732 11.76 22.58 21.20
C ILE A 732 13.02 23.05 20.40
N TYR A 733 12.75 23.92 19.41
CA TYR A 733 13.53 24.99 18.74
C TYR A 733 14.23 24.74 17.38
N SER A 734 13.82 25.64 16.46
CA SER A 734 14.57 26.34 15.39
C SER A 734 15.05 25.56 14.16
N SER A 735 14.30 25.78 13.06
CA SER A 735 14.81 26.15 11.73
C SER A 735 16.20 25.60 11.33
N PHE A 736 16.23 24.41 10.75
CA PHE A 736 17.17 24.02 9.68
C PHE A 736 16.47 22.96 8.82
N HIS A 737 16.17 23.32 7.57
CA HIS A 737 15.69 22.38 6.55
C HIS A 737 16.91 21.70 5.92
N LEU A 738 16.85 20.39 5.74
CA LEU A 738 17.76 19.68 4.86
C LEU A 738 17.45 20.09 3.41
N ARG A 739 18.41 20.72 2.72
CA ARG A 739 18.30 21.00 1.27
C ARG A 739 19.29 20.11 0.54
N TYR A 740 18.79 19.41 -0.47
CA TYR A 740 19.62 18.78 -1.49
C TYR A 740 19.97 19.82 -2.55
N ASP A 741 21.26 20.12 -2.71
CA ASP A 741 21.74 21.04 -3.75
C ASP A 741 22.15 20.24 -5.00
N HIS A 742 21.29 20.27 -6.02
CA HIS A 742 21.48 19.55 -7.28
C HIS A 742 22.71 19.99 -8.08
N ASN A 743 23.31 21.16 -7.77
CA ASN A 743 24.55 21.57 -8.44
C ASN A 743 25.80 20.94 -7.85
N ILE A 744 25.75 20.43 -6.61
CA ILE A 744 26.94 19.92 -5.90
C ILE A 744 26.76 18.52 -5.29
N LYS A 745 25.59 17.88 -5.43
CA LYS A 745 25.30 16.50 -5.02
C LYS A 745 25.69 16.19 -3.56
N ILE A 746 25.38 17.09 -2.62
CA ILE A 746 25.58 16.90 -1.17
C ILE A 746 24.31 17.33 -0.41
N CYS A 747 23.94 16.57 0.63
CA CYS A 747 22.89 16.96 1.60
C CYS A 747 23.49 17.83 2.73
N TYR A 748 22.88 18.98 3.03
CA TYR A 748 23.19 19.81 4.20
C TYR A 748 22.05 19.86 5.19
#